data_AF-A0A419A3W6-F1
#
_entry.id   AF-A0A419A3W6-F1
#
_cell.length_a   1.000
_cell.length_b   1.000
_cell.length_c   1.000
_cell.angle_alpha   90.00
_cell.angle_beta   90.00
_cell.angle_gamma   90.00
#
_symmetry.space_group_name_H-M   'P 1'
#
loop_
_entity.id
_entity.type
_entity.pdbx_description
1 polymer ?
#
loop_
_entity_poly.entity_id
_entity_poly.type
_entity_poly.pdbx_seq_one_letter_code
_entity_poly.pdbx_strand_id
1 'polypeptide(L)'
;MSFQSEANSTYVNGSPVAKSDVRALWGDVDDVVTTLNRLGVIPLTNIGGTANAITADMASGTPVASLNANSTVSFTPSASNTGSPVTLFVAGDQARPLRGEDGGDIPAGYLKASRFYIAQRFGANWKIISGGATFDDLVAISAILDGKADATTIAAALNVVGVTPLINVDGTGNAITADMAANAVAAGMVIGGNALVEFIPVETNTNPSPTLNVSQDGTARFIQPEDGGSMPAEFLVPGRSYLLRRRGNVWRVQSGSATKLMLDALRAVLETASNLGDVLRLTTSGTADAMTATRPAGQSHIGDTLGTVVSFSPVGTNTVPNPTLQIEDGTVRQIRRPGGGTLPAEALDPNRYYLARITAGSPQTLRLLASTLPADIFGLAEDLTAKDERDDIIEGVAGRADGRAAVLVPDGEPSNPDYIFSLADGAGHQMAGFDALRRMLDLGFPLAFGPDTSFVTGDEAQYLFSIEDEAGNPVFAIGQDGTVHGGAISGGSSAGVDVEGFAAKRMADEVPVLDDDEQASVKTFTSAREIYVGVPFRGQNYISGEAGAGVDVGWLPLNGEVNIELGHNDAYIYSSLGFAGTGGTNTLIRTPGVYTVVRVIRISGRIVYAVLTGSVVESTTSPIRDRSIVLGGQSHMASGYRLGVVAGLLDGMANMQWRPGGNWMPTPVNWTPHAINGASGETAISSVASANCWWDHANDSDGPALITWKDRIATAIAAGQPVPEDVIWAQGESDCAALTSGTLSLAVHWEDLTAVFAEMRAHLIGLGATDPRFFIGMLGRGEDPVRRGRARGYTAVRQNYLRLIAETAWVHYACEAYDLPGVFNDVHYSFLGSYTFGYRFSRAVNNVRAGQANSLGPQVTAATLQDEGRSVRLTIGGSSLRMPSNPAMPWIIPAGGDAQSTPVPVTSVRVDGNALVVTAAQDLTACRIIYPWGAVPNPRGDSIVYDMADVHVKMPGLPLRTFITAPLS
;
A
#
# COMPACT_ATOMS: atom_id res chain seq x y z
N MET A 1 -16.51 29.19 -23.09
CA MET A 1 -15.37 30.06 -23.47
C MET A 1 -14.85 29.56 -24.81
N SER A 2 -14.80 30.38 -25.86
CA SER A 2 -14.11 29.99 -27.10
C SER A 2 -12.65 30.45 -27.03
N PHE A 3 -11.72 29.49 -27.07
CA PHE A 3 -10.28 29.76 -27.07
C PHE A 3 -9.74 30.13 -28.47
N GLN A 4 -10.59 30.69 -29.34
CA GLN A 4 -10.22 31.05 -30.71
C GLN A 4 -9.36 32.32 -30.80
N SER A 5 -9.37 33.16 -29.76
CA SER A 5 -8.51 34.35 -29.70
C SER A 5 -7.17 34.02 -29.07
N GLU A 6 -6.07 34.28 -29.79
CA GLU A 6 -4.70 34.24 -29.26
C GLU A 6 -4.44 35.36 -28.22
N ALA A 7 -5.26 36.41 -28.18
CA ALA A 7 -4.96 37.65 -27.44
C ALA A 7 -5.10 37.57 -25.90
N ASN A 8 -5.80 36.58 -25.33
CA ASN A 8 -6.03 36.51 -23.88
C ASN A 8 -5.11 35.49 -23.21
N SER A 9 -4.42 35.79 -22.10
CA SER A 9 -3.66 34.78 -21.34
C SER A 9 -4.59 33.78 -20.63
N THR A 10 -4.25 32.49 -20.64
CA THR A 10 -4.97 31.43 -19.89
C THR A 10 -4.24 31.18 -18.58
N TYR A 11 -4.97 31.05 -17.46
CA TYR A 11 -4.38 30.80 -16.14
C TYR A 11 -4.92 29.52 -15.52
N VAL A 12 -4.06 28.76 -14.85
CA VAL A 12 -4.41 27.63 -13.99
C VAL A 12 -3.80 27.92 -12.62
N ASN A 13 -4.64 27.96 -11.58
CA ASN A 13 -4.23 28.33 -10.21
C ASN A 13 -3.44 29.65 -10.13
N GLY A 14 -3.92 30.67 -10.85
CA GLY A 14 -3.29 32.00 -10.88
C GLY A 14 -1.99 32.12 -11.69
N SER A 15 -1.46 31.01 -12.22
CA SER A 15 -0.26 31.01 -13.05
C SER A 15 -0.61 30.95 -14.54
N PRO A 16 0.01 31.78 -15.40
CA PRO A 16 -0.22 31.72 -16.84
C PRO A 16 0.29 30.39 -17.40
N VAL A 17 -0.58 29.67 -18.11
CA VAL A 17 -0.25 28.43 -18.83
C VAL A 17 -0.35 28.64 -20.32
N ALA A 18 0.52 27.97 -21.07
CA ALA A 18 0.51 28.04 -22.52
C ALA A 18 -0.79 27.45 -23.08
N LYS A 19 -1.45 28.18 -23.98
CA LYS A 19 -2.68 27.70 -24.63
C LYS A 19 -2.49 26.45 -25.47
N SER A 20 -1.26 26.17 -25.92
CA SER A 20 -0.92 24.92 -26.59
C SER A 20 -1.18 23.73 -25.68
N ASP A 21 -0.78 23.83 -24.43
CA ASP A 21 -0.80 22.73 -23.46
C ASP A 21 -2.23 22.48 -22.99
N VAL A 22 -3.00 23.57 -22.81
CA VAL A 22 -4.44 23.47 -22.54
C VAL A 22 -5.18 22.85 -23.73
N ARG A 23 -4.82 23.19 -24.98
CA ARG A 23 -5.44 22.58 -26.19
C ARG A 23 -5.05 21.11 -26.35
N ALA A 24 -3.81 20.74 -26.04
CA ALA A 24 -3.37 19.34 -26.05
C ALA A 24 -4.13 18.52 -24.99
N LEU A 25 -4.27 19.04 -23.78
CA LEU A 25 -5.05 18.41 -22.71
C LEU A 25 -6.51 18.19 -23.11
N TRP A 26 -7.13 19.12 -23.83
CA TRP A 26 -8.49 18.94 -24.36
C TRP A 26 -8.56 17.82 -25.41
N GLY A 27 -7.55 17.66 -26.25
CA GLY A 27 -7.44 16.51 -27.15
C GLY A 27 -7.38 15.20 -26.38
N ASP A 28 -6.58 15.13 -25.32
CA ASP A 28 -6.48 13.94 -24.46
C ASP A 28 -7.80 13.66 -23.73
N VAL A 29 -8.51 14.68 -23.26
CA VAL A 29 -9.83 14.55 -22.64
C VAL A 29 -10.86 14.07 -23.67
N ASP A 30 -10.86 14.60 -24.89
CA ASP A 30 -11.74 14.15 -25.97
C ASP A 30 -11.45 12.70 -26.37
N ASP A 31 -10.20 12.27 -26.37
CA ASP A 31 -9.79 10.89 -26.62
C ASP A 31 -10.20 9.94 -25.48
N VAL A 32 -10.09 10.38 -24.23
CA VAL A 32 -10.57 9.63 -23.05
C VAL A 32 -12.09 9.52 -23.07
N VAL A 33 -12.82 10.60 -23.38
CA VAL A 33 -14.28 10.59 -23.52
C VAL A 33 -14.71 9.70 -24.70
N THR A 34 -13.99 9.77 -25.82
CA THR A 34 -14.23 8.90 -26.99
C THR A 34 -13.98 7.43 -26.65
N THR A 35 -12.94 7.15 -25.86
CA THR A 35 -12.59 5.80 -25.40
C THR A 35 -13.59 5.26 -24.37
N LEU A 36 -14.02 6.09 -23.41
CA LEU A 36 -15.07 5.75 -22.45
C LEU A 36 -16.40 5.48 -23.15
N ASN A 37 -16.74 6.26 -24.18
CA ASN A 37 -17.91 6.02 -25.03
C ASN A 37 -17.81 4.74 -25.86
N ARG A 38 -16.59 4.24 -26.11
CA ARG A 38 -16.33 2.98 -26.82
C ARG A 38 -16.40 1.76 -25.89
N LEU A 39 -16.09 1.92 -24.61
CA LEU A 39 -15.99 0.84 -23.63
C LEU A 39 -17.22 0.72 -22.70
N GLY A 40 -17.98 1.79 -22.50
CA GLY A 40 -19.15 1.81 -21.63
C GLY A 40 -20.44 1.34 -22.32
N VAL A 41 -21.24 0.53 -21.62
CA VAL A 41 -22.64 0.24 -21.99
C VAL A 41 -23.52 1.31 -21.35
N ILE A 42 -24.18 2.14 -22.16
CA ILE A 42 -25.05 3.23 -21.70
C ILE A 42 -26.44 2.65 -21.37
N PRO A 43 -26.88 2.65 -20.10
CA PRO A 43 -28.21 2.20 -19.77
C PRO A 43 -29.27 3.18 -20.27
N LEU A 44 -30.25 2.66 -21.01
CA LEU A 44 -31.41 3.45 -21.44
C LEU A 44 -32.52 3.40 -20.38
N THR A 45 -33.22 4.51 -20.24
CA THR A 45 -34.35 4.73 -19.31
C THR A 45 -35.58 5.19 -20.09
N ASN A 46 -36.74 5.32 -19.43
CA ASN A 46 -37.99 5.75 -20.05
C ASN A 46 -38.34 5.00 -21.35
N ILE A 47 -38.06 3.69 -21.37
CA ILE A 47 -38.24 2.86 -22.57
C ILE A 47 -39.73 2.69 -22.84
N GLY A 48 -40.18 3.28 -23.95
CA GLY A 48 -41.56 3.30 -24.41
C GLY A 48 -41.68 3.04 -25.91
N GLY A 49 -42.77 3.53 -26.49
CA GLY A 49 -43.08 3.34 -27.91
C GLY A 49 -43.88 2.06 -28.18
N THR A 50 -43.84 1.60 -29.43
CA THR A 50 -44.49 0.35 -29.85
C THR A 50 -43.47 -0.77 -29.98
N ALA A 51 -43.94 -2.00 -30.13
CA ALA A 51 -43.07 -3.15 -30.26
C ALA A 51 -42.12 -3.12 -31.48
N ASN A 52 -42.45 -2.33 -32.52
CA ASN A 52 -41.58 -2.14 -33.70
C ASN A 52 -40.96 -0.73 -33.78
N ALA A 53 -41.29 0.16 -32.84
CA ALA A 53 -40.77 1.52 -32.78
C ALA A 53 -40.51 1.91 -31.32
N ILE A 54 -39.32 1.55 -30.84
CA ILE A 54 -38.89 1.71 -29.45
C ILE A 54 -38.32 3.12 -29.28
N THR A 55 -38.77 3.82 -28.25
CA THR A 55 -38.22 5.12 -27.83
C THR A 55 -37.62 4.99 -26.45
N ALA A 56 -36.47 5.60 -26.20
CA ALA A 56 -35.84 5.57 -24.89
C ALA A 56 -34.99 6.83 -24.65
N ASP A 57 -34.75 7.14 -23.38
CA ASP A 57 -33.89 8.24 -22.94
C ASP A 57 -32.56 7.69 -22.43
N MET A 58 -31.50 8.49 -22.46
CA MET A 58 -30.27 8.16 -21.73
C MET A 58 -30.49 8.40 -20.23
N ALA A 59 -29.96 7.52 -19.37
CA ALA A 59 -30.05 7.72 -17.91
C ALA A 59 -29.45 9.07 -17.49
N SER A 60 -30.16 9.80 -16.62
CA SER A 60 -29.70 11.09 -16.07
C SER A 60 -28.37 10.91 -15.34
N GLY A 61 -27.35 11.71 -15.70
CA GLY A 61 -26.01 11.62 -15.12
C GLY A 61 -24.99 10.84 -15.94
N THR A 62 -25.38 10.27 -17.09
CA THR A 62 -24.41 9.67 -18.03
C THR A 62 -23.62 10.77 -18.75
N PRO A 63 -22.29 10.88 -18.58
CA PRO A 63 -21.48 11.98 -19.12
C PRO A 63 -21.15 11.76 -20.61
N VAL A 64 -22.18 11.66 -21.46
CA VAL A 64 -22.00 11.40 -22.90
C VAL A 64 -22.47 12.64 -23.68
N ALA A 65 -21.51 13.38 -24.25
CA ALA A 65 -21.79 14.61 -24.99
C ALA A 65 -22.64 14.38 -26.27
N SER A 66 -22.59 13.17 -26.84
CA SER A 66 -23.45 12.73 -27.95
C SER A 66 -23.21 11.24 -28.23
N LEU A 67 -24.25 10.49 -28.63
CA LEU A 67 -24.06 9.15 -29.19
C LEU A 67 -23.24 9.24 -30.48
N ASN A 68 -22.23 8.39 -30.65
CA ASN A 68 -21.38 8.29 -31.84
C ASN A 68 -21.57 6.95 -32.57
N ALA A 69 -20.85 6.73 -33.67
CA ALA A 69 -21.00 5.54 -34.52
C ALA A 69 -20.62 4.21 -33.85
N ASN A 70 -20.07 4.23 -32.63
CA ASN A 70 -19.61 3.07 -31.87
C ASN A 70 -20.27 2.94 -30.49
N SER A 71 -21.21 3.82 -30.13
CA SER A 71 -21.85 3.81 -28.82
C SER A 71 -22.58 2.50 -28.57
N THR A 72 -22.47 1.96 -27.36
CA THR A 72 -23.19 0.76 -26.92
C THR A 72 -24.26 1.16 -25.90
N VAL A 73 -25.47 0.66 -26.09
CA VAL A 73 -26.63 0.94 -25.23
C VAL A 73 -27.25 -0.36 -24.72
N SER A 74 -27.83 -0.33 -23.53
CA SER A 74 -28.65 -1.42 -23.01
C SER A 74 -30.09 -1.00 -22.76
N PHE A 75 -31.03 -1.88 -23.09
CA PHE A 75 -32.45 -1.58 -22.99
C PHE A 75 -33.29 -2.85 -22.80
N THR A 76 -34.49 -2.68 -22.25
CA THR A 76 -35.53 -3.71 -22.12
C THR A 76 -36.80 -3.23 -22.84
N PRO A 77 -37.19 -3.81 -24.00
CA PRO A 77 -38.37 -3.38 -24.71
C PRO A 77 -39.63 -3.68 -23.89
N SER A 78 -40.62 -2.80 -23.99
CA SER A 78 -41.89 -2.89 -23.26
C SER A 78 -42.86 -3.92 -23.84
N ALA A 79 -42.65 -4.35 -25.09
CA ALA A 79 -43.50 -5.30 -25.81
C ALA A 79 -42.67 -6.16 -26.77
N SER A 80 -43.18 -7.34 -27.12
CA SER A 80 -42.56 -8.22 -28.12
C SER A 80 -42.80 -7.70 -29.54
N ASN A 81 -41.77 -7.57 -30.37
CA ASN A 81 -41.91 -7.01 -31.71
C ASN A 81 -42.84 -7.87 -32.58
N THR A 82 -43.69 -7.23 -33.37
CA THR A 82 -44.72 -7.91 -34.19
C THR A 82 -44.40 -7.95 -35.67
N GLY A 83 -43.32 -7.27 -36.10
CA GLY A 83 -42.90 -7.21 -37.50
C GLY A 83 -41.49 -6.64 -37.67
N SER A 84 -41.13 -6.43 -38.94
CA SER A 84 -39.89 -5.79 -39.40
C SER A 84 -40.23 -4.62 -40.33
N PRO A 85 -39.50 -3.49 -40.30
CA PRO A 85 -38.32 -3.22 -39.48
C PRO A 85 -38.68 -2.79 -38.05
N VAL A 86 -37.80 -3.12 -37.10
CA VAL A 86 -37.81 -2.53 -35.76
C VAL A 86 -36.92 -1.28 -35.77
N THR A 87 -37.34 -0.22 -35.08
CA THR A 87 -36.54 1.00 -34.91
C THR A 87 -36.29 1.29 -33.43
N LEU A 88 -35.12 1.87 -33.13
CA LEU A 88 -34.74 2.37 -31.81
C LEU A 88 -34.38 3.86 -31.92
N PHE A 89 -35.14 4.68 -31.22
CA PHE A 89 -34.88 6.09 -30.99
C PHE A 89 -34.32 6.28 -29.58
N VAL A 90 -33.14 6.90 -29.47
CA VAL A 90 -32.52 7.26 -28.20
C VAL A 90 -32.43 8.77 -28.12
N ALA A 91 -32.91 9.39 -27.04
CA ALA A 91 -32.97 10.84 -26.89
C ALA A 91 -31.66 11.54 -27.30
N GLY A 92 -31.75 12.50 -28.23
CA GLY A 92 -30.61 13.20 -28.82
C GLY A 92 -30.08 12.61 -30.13
N ASP A 93 -30.61 11.48 -30.59
CA ASP A 93 -30.36 10.90 -31.93
C ASP A 93 -31.67 10.80 -32.74
N GLN A 94 -31.58 10.38 -34.01
CA GLN A 94 -32.74 10.06 -34.84
C GLN A 94 -33.18 8.60 -34.65
N ALA A 95 -34.43 8.28 -35.02
CA ALA A 95 -34.90 6.90 -35.01
C ALA A 95 -34.13 6.10 -36.07
N ARG A 96 -33.51 5.00 -35.64
CA ARG A 96 -32.67 4.17 -36.53
C ARG A 96 -33.17 2.74 -36.56
N PRO A 97 -33.05 2.03 -37.69
CA PRO A 97 -33.31 0.60 -37.75
C PRO A 97 -32.46 -0.15 -36.72
N LEU A 98 -33.11 -1.00 -35.94
CA LEU A 98 -32.49 -1.93 -35.02
C LEU A 98 -32.38 -3.28 -35.73
N ARG A 99 -31.14 -3.74 -35.94
CA ARG A 99 -30.78 -4.93 -36.69
C ARG A 99 -30.42 -6.07 -35.74
N GLY A 100 -30.62 -7.30 -36.20
CA GLY A 100 -30.21 -8.50 -35.49
C GLY A 100 -28.69 -8.63 -35.36
N GLU A 101 -28.22 -9.65 -34.65
CA GLU A 101 -26.79 -9.94 -34.46
C GLU A 101 -26.03 -10.19 -35.77
N ASP A 102 -26.73 -10.59 -36.82
CA ASP A 102 -26.21 -10.80 -38.18
C ASP A 102 -26.19 -9.52 -39.02
N GLY A 103 -26.75 -8.41 -38.52
CA GLY A 103 -26.95 -7.16 -39.26
C GLY A 103 -28.22 -7.15 -40.13
N GLY A 104 -28.99 -8.24 -40.14
CA GLY A 104 -30.27 -8.37 -40.84
C GLY A 104 -31.43 -7.68 -40.13
N ASP A 105 -32.58 -7.67 -40.78
CA ASP A 105 -33.85 -7.27 -40.16
C ASP A 105 -34.20 -8.18 -38.98
N ILE A 106 -34.75 -7.59 -37.91
CA ILE A 106 -35.21 -8.36 -36.74
C ILE A 106 -36.55 -9.03 -37.06
N PRO A 107 -36.65 -10.38 -37.01
CA PRO A 107 -37.92 -11.06 -37.29
C PRO A 107 -38.94 -10.82 -36.18
N ALA A 108 -40.24 -10.96 -36.50
CA ALA A 108 -41.31 -10.86 -35.52
C ALA A 108 -41.09 -11.84 -34.35
N GLY A 109 -41.28 -11.37 -33.12
CA GLY A 109 -41.14 -12.15 -31.88
C GLY A 109 -39.71 -12.31 -31.36
N TYR A 110 -38.70 -11.74 -32.04
CA TYR A 110 -37.31 -11.78 -31.60
C TYR A 110 -37.07 -10.96 -30.33
N LEU A 111 -37.51 -9.69 -30.34
CA LEU A 111 -37.57 -8.87 -29.14
C LEU A 111 -38.76 -9.33 -28.31
N LYS A 112 -38.56 -9.55 -27.01
CA LYS A 112 -39.65 -9.85 -26.08
C LYS A 112 -39.71 -8.84 -24.95
N ALA A 113 -40.93 -8.55 -24.50
CA ALA A 113 -41.15 -7.73 -23.32
C ALA A 113 -40.31 -8.25 -22.14
N SER A 114 -39.77 -7.33 -21.34
CA SER A 114 -39.01 -7.66 -20.11
C SER A 114 -37.70 -8.43 -20.34
N ARG A 115 -37.20 -8.51 -21.59
CA ARG A 115 -35.87 -9.07 -21.87
C ARG A 115 -34.82 -8.00 -22.04
N PHE A 116 -33.65 -8.23 -21.47
CA PHE A 116 -32.53 -7.30 -21.55
C PHE A 116 -31.74 -7.50 -22.86
N TYR A 117 -31.50 -6.42 -23.59
CA TYR A 117 -30.71 -6.41 -24.82
C TYR A 117 -29.62 -5.35 -24.75
N ILE A 118 -28.50 -5.63 -25.41
CA ILE A 118 -27.41 -4.70 -25.68
C ILE A 118 -27.33 -4.48 -27.18
N ALA A 119 -27.42 -3.22 -27.60
CA ALA A 119 -27.22 -2.82 -28.99
C ALA A 119 -26.00 -1.91 -29.11
N GLN A 120 -25.23 -2.11 -30.16
CA GLN A 120 -24.16 -1.20 -30.56
C GLN A 120 -24.60 -0.41 -31.78
N ARG A 121 -24.24 0.87 -31.83
CA ARG A 121 -24.40 1.67 -33.04
C ARG A 121 -23.42 1.13 -34.09
N PHE A 122 -23.92 0.87 -35.30
CA PHE A 122 -23.12 0.37 -36.42
C PHE A 122 -23.50 1.15 -37.68
N GLY A 123 -22.71 2.19 -37.99
CA GLY A 123 -23.01 3.13 -39.06
C GLY A 123 -24.31 3.89 -38.79
N ALA A 124 -25.26 3.83 -39.74
CA ALA A 124 -26.54 4.50 -39.63
C ALA A 124 -27.60 3.74 -38.80
N ASN A 125 -27.31 2.50 -38.37
CA ASN A 125 -28.25 1.58 -37.73
C ASN A 125 -27.79 1.22 -36.30
N TRP A 126 -28.69 0.63 -35.51
CA TRP A 126 -28.36 -0.12 -34.31
C TRP A 126 -28.23 -1.61 -34.64
N LYS A 127 -27.36 -2.33 -33.95
CA LYS A 127 -27.15 -3.76 -34.10
C LYS A 127 -27.16 -4.43 -32.72
N ILE A 128 -28.00 -5.44 -32.52
CA ILE A 128 -27.95 -6.26 -31.29
C ILE A 128 -26.62 -6.98 -31.23
N ILE A 129 -25.90 -6.86 -30.11
CA ILE A 129 -24.62 -7.55 -29.87
C ILE A 129 -24.69 -8.54 -28.71
N SER A 130 -25.72 -8.44 -27.86
CA SER A 130 -26.03 -9.38 -26.79
C SER A 130 -27.49 -9.22 -26.35
N GLY A 131 -28.12 -10.26 -25.78
CA GLY A 131 -29.50 -10.18 -25.27
C GLY A 131 -30.44 -11.37 -25.52
N GLY A 132 -29.90 -12.54 -25.87
CA GLY A 132 -30.71 -13.76 -26.10
C GLY A 132 -31.01 -14.60 -24.86
N ALA A 133 -30.29 -14.41 -23.75
CA ALA A 133 -30.40 -15.26 -22.57
C ALA A 133 -31.70 -15.01 -21.81
N THR A 134 -32.48 -16.06 -21.60
CA THR A 134 -33.70 -16.08 -20.81
C THR A 134 -33.39 -16.22 -19.32
N PHE A 135 -34.33 -15.82 -18.46
CA PHE A 135 -34.26 -16.19 -17.04
C PHE A 135 -34.23 -17.73 -16.90
N ASP A 136 -34.86 -18.46 -17.81
CA ASP A 136 -34.78 -19.93 -17.89
C ASP A 136 -33.37 -20.43 -18.24
N ASP A 137 -32.56 -19.67 -19.00
CA ASP A 137 -31.16 -20.00 -19.27
C ASP A 137 -30.28 -19.76 -18.03
N LEU A 138 -30.60 -18.73 -17.23
CA LEU A 138 -29.95 -18.49 -15.94
C LEU A 138 -30.40 -19.50 -14.87
N VAL A 139 -31.66 -19.93 -14.90
CA VAL A 139 -32.21 -21.01 -14.06
C VAL A 139 -31.64 -22.36 -14.48
N ALA A 140 -31.39 -22.60 -15.77
CA ALA A 140 -30.70 -23.79 -16.24
C ALA A 140 -29.25 -23.82 -15.75
N ILE A 141 -28.56 -22.68 -15.74
CA ILE A 141 -27.22 -22.54 -15.14
C ILE A 141 -27.26 -22.75 -13.61
N SER A 142 -28.30 -22.25 -12.92
CA SER A 142 -28.52 -22.52 -11.49
C SER A 142 -28.80 -24.00 -11.22
N ALA A 143 -29.60 -24.67 -12.06
CA ALA A 143 -29.92 -26.09 -11.93
C ALA A 143 -28.72 -27.01 -12.23
N ILE A 144 -27.76 -26.53 -13.03
CA ILE A 144 -26.45 -27.16 -13.25
C ILE A 144 -25.58 -27.03 -11.99
N LEU A 145 -25.57 -25.86 -11.34
CA LEU A 145 -24.85 -25.64 -10.08
C LEU A 145 -25.44 -26.43 -8.90
N ASP A 146 -26.75 -26.71 -8.93
CA ASP A 146 -27.48 -27.50 -7.92
C ASP A 146 -27.50 -29.03 -8.20
N GLY A 147 -26.83 -29.50 -9.26
CA GLY A 147 -26.67 -30.94 -9.56
C GLY A 147 -27.94 -31.68 -10.01
N LYS A 148 -28.95 -30.99 -10.56
CA LYS A 148 -30.25 -31.58 -10.94
C LYS A 148 -30.49 -31.74 -12.45
N ALA A 149 -29.58 -31.29 -13.31
CA ALA A 149 -29.73 -31.43 -14.76
C ALA A 149 -29.31 -32.84 -15.24
N ASP A 150 -30.08 -33.43 -16.16
CA ASP A 150 -29.66 -34.66 -16.83
C ASP A 150 -28.48 -34.38 -17.78
N ALA A 151 -27.71 -35.44 -18.10
CA ALA A 151 -26.52 -35.33 -18.93
C ALA A 151 -26.80 -34.73 -20.32
N THR A 152 -28.03 -34.87 -20.83
CA THR A 152 -28.47 -34.33 -22.11
C THR A 152 -28.61 -32.81 -22.08
N THR A 153 -29.14 -32.26 -21.00
CA THR A 153 -29.30 -30.81 -20.79
C THR A 153 -27.94 -30.13 -20.58
N ILE A 154 -27.04 -30.78 -19.84
CA ILE A 154 -25.65 -30.32 -19.63
C ILE A 154 -24.89 -30.31 -20.96
N ALA A 155 -25.01 -31.37 -21.77
CA ALA A 155 -24.36 -31.44 -23.08
C ALA A 155 -24.88 -30.36 -24.05
N ALA A 156 -26.18 -30.05 -24.02
CA ALA A 156 -26.78 -29.00 -24.86
C ALA A 156 -26.29 -27.59 -24.45
N ALA A 157 -26.19 -27.32 -23.14
CA ALA A 157 -25.68 -26.04 -22.64
C ALA A 157 -24.19 -25.87 -22.94
N LEU A 158 -23.37 -26.89 -22.67
CA LEU A 158 -21.94 -26.90 -22.99
C LEU A 158 -21.68 -26.73 -24.49
N ASN A 159 -22.56 -27.25 -25.36
CA ASN A 159 -22.46 -27.06 -26.81
C ASN A 159 -22.65 -25.61 -27.29
N VAL A 160 -23.31 -24.75 -26.50
CA VAL A 160 -23.60 -23.36 -26.88
C VAL A 160 -22.54 -22.40 -26.35
N VAL A 161 -21.97 -22.66 -25.17
CA VAL A 161 -21.06 -21.74 -24.47
C VAL A 161 -19.65 -22.29 -24.26
N GLY A 162 -19.47 -23.61 -24.29
CA GLY A 162 -18.17 -24.24 -24.09
C GLY A 162 -17.29 -24.16 -25.33
N VAL A 163 -16.02 -23.80 -25.13
CA VAL A 163 -14.98 -23.97 -26.15
C VAL A 163 -14.59 -25.45 -26.18
N THR A 164 -14.80 -26.12 -27.31
CA THR A 164 -14.39 -27.52 -27.49
C THR A 164 -13.03 -27.57 -28.20
N PRO A 165 -11.96 -28.03 -27.55
CA PRO A 165 -10.68 -28.21 -28.22
C PRO A 165 -10.79 -29.34 -29.26
N LEU A 166 -10.33 -29.04 -30.48
CA LEU A 166 -10.17 -30.03 -31.53
C LEU A 166 -8.84 -30.76 -31.35
N ILE A 167 -8.88 -32.07 -31.56
CA ILE A 167 -7.71 -32.97 -31.53
C ILE A 167 -7.50 -33.59 -32.91
N ASN A 168 -6.38 -34.30 -33.09
CA ASN A 168 -6.03 -34.95 -34.36
C ASN A 168 -6.17 -34.02 -35.56
N VAL A 169 -5.75 -32.76 -35.40
CA VAL A 169 -5.75 -31.80 -36.50
C VAL A 169 -4.74 -32.28 -37.54
N ASP A 170 -5.20 -32.49 -38.75
CA ASP A 170 -4.43 -33.03 -39.87
C ASP A 170 -4.86 -32.35 -41.19
N GLY A 171 -4.24 -32.75 -42.31
CA GLY A 171 -4.46 -32.19 -43.63
C GLY A 171 -3.48 -31.08 -43.98
N THR A 172 -3.82 -30.30 -45.00
CA THR A 172 -3.01 -29.14 -45.42
C THR A 172 -3.58 -27.86 -44.82
N GLY A 173 -2.82 -26.77 -44.83
CA GLY A 173 -3.35 -25.46 -44.42
C GLY A 173 -4.60 -25.01 -45.19
N ASN A 174 -4.90 -25.61 -46.36
CA ASN A 174 -6.07 -25.29 -47.18
C ASN A 174 -7.27 -26.23 -46.98
N ALA A 175 -7.01 -27.48 -46.61
CA ALA A 175 -8.01 -28.52 -46.46
C ALA A 175 -7.69 -29.30 -45.18
N ILE A 176 -8.32 -28.86 -44.10
CA ILE A 176 -8.01 -29.25 -42.73
C ILE A 176 -9.07 -30.24 -42.26
N THR A 177 -8.63 -31.30 -41.60
CA THR A 177 -9.48 -32.25 -40.88
C THR A 177 -9.16 -32.19 -39.40
N ALA A 178 -10.16 -32.37 -38.55
CA ALA A 178 -9.95 -32.45 -37.11
C ALA A 178 -11.04 -33.29 -36.43
N ASP A 179 -10.74 -33.78 -35.24
CA ASP A 179 -11.67 -34.52 -34.40
C ASP A 179 -12.09 -33.72 -33.18
N MET A 180 -13.32 -33.96 -32.70
CA MET A 180 -13.65 -33.58 -31.33
C MET A 180 -12.92 -34.49 -30.35
N ALA A 181 -12.49 -33.92 -29.21
CA ALA A 181 -11.89 -34.72 -28.15
C ALA A 181 -12.83 -35.86 -27.70
N ALA A 182 -12.27 -37.06 -27.46
CA ALA A 182 -13.05 -38.26 -27.17
C ALA A 182 -13.97 -38.12 -25.95
N ASN A 183 -13.56 -37.34 -24.96
CA ASN A 183 -14.38 -36.98 -23.79
C ASN A 183 -15.58 -36.10 -24.14
N ALA A 184 -15.45 -35.16 -25.09
CA ALA A 184 -16.57 -34.35 -25.57
C ALA A 184 -17.58 -35.22 -26.34
N VAL A 185 -17.09 -36.14 -27.17
CA VAL A 185 -17.93 -37.13 -27.86
C VAL A 185 -18.65 -38.05 -26.86
N ALA A 186 -17.94 -38.57 -25.85
CA ALA A 186 -18.52 -39.42 -24.81
C ALA A 186 -19.56 -38.67 -23.95
N ALA A 187 -19.41 -37.35 -23.79
CA ALA A 187 -20.40 -36.50 -23.14
C ALA A 187 -21.63 -36.20 -24.03
N GLY A 188 -21.71 -36.77 -25.24
CA GLY A 188 -22.84 -36.56 -26.16
C GLY A 188 -22.83 -35.21 -26.88
N MET A 189 -21.69 -34.50 -26.87
CA MET A 189 -21.58 -33.23 -27.59
C MET A 189 -21.57 -33.48 -29.10
N VAL A 190 -22.46 -32.78 -29.81
CA VAL A 190 -22.53 -32.72 -31.28
C VAL A 190 -22.15 -31.33 -31.76
N ILE A 191 -21.44 -31.21 -32.90
CA ILE A 191 -21.19 -29.90 -33.51
C ILE A 191 -22.54 -29.35 -34.00
N GLY A 192 -23.08 -28.39 -33.25
CA GLY A 192 -24.31 -27.67 -33.57
C GLY A 192 -24.05 -26.42 -34.42
N GLY A 193 -25.11 -25.77 -34.93
CA GLY A 193 -24.99 -24.61 -35.83
C GLY A 193 -24.36 -23.34 -35.24
N ASN A 194 -24.08 -23.35 -33.93
CA ASN A 194 -23.46 -22.26 -33.16
C ASN A 194 -22.25 -22.72 -32.31
N ALA A 195 -21.73 -23.93 -32.52
CA ALA A 195 -20.64 -24.49 -31.72
C ALA A 195 -19.38 -23.60 -31.75
N LEU A 196 -18.68 -23.53 -30.62
CA LEU A 196 -17.40 -22.83 -30.48
C LEU A 196 -16.29 -23.87 -30.30
N VAL A 197 -15.30 -23.85 -31.17
CA VAL A 197 -14.19 -24.82 -31.16
C VAL A 197 -12.85 -24.10 -31.09
N GLU A 198 -11.91 -24.69 -30.36
CA GLU A 198 -10.51 -24.27 -30.39
C GLU A 198 -9.74 -25.14 -31.37
N PHE A 199 -8.96 -24.50 -32.23
CA PHE A 199 -8.27 -25.12 -33.35
C PHE A 199 -6.84 -24.60 -33.46
N ILE A 200 -5.87 -25.50 -33.62
CA ILE A 200 -4.46 -25.17 -33.91
C ILE A 200 -4.10 -25.81 -35.25
N PRO A 201 -3.86 -25.03 -36.33
CA PRO A 201 -3.49 -25.58 -37.62
C PRO A 201 -2.12 -26.24 -37.57
N VAL A 202 -1.93 -27.28 -38.38
CA VAL A 202 -0.63 -27.95 -38.56
C VAL A 202 0.21 -27.32 -39.67
N GLU A 203 -0.42 -26.60 -40.60
CA GLU A 203 0.23 -25.93 -41.72
C GLU A 203 -0.37 -24.55 -42.00
N THR A 204 0.42 -23.67 -42.63
CA THR A 204 -0.04 -22.36 -43.10
C THR A 204 -0.90 -22.50 -44.34
N ASN A 205 -2.05 -21.81 -44.42
CA ASN A 205 -2.88 -21.85 -45.61
C ASN A 205 -2.22 -21.07 -46.77
N THR A 206 -2.12 -21.69 -47.94
CA THR A 206 -1.53 -21.05 -49.14
C THR A 206 -2.57 -20.47 -50.09
N ASN A 207 -3.83 -20.90 -49.96
CA ASN A 207 -4.97 -20.41 -50.71
C ASN A 207 -5.92 -19.61 -49.82
N PRO A 208 -6.68 -18.67 -50.41
CA PRO A 208 -7.75 -18.00 -49.69
C PRO A 208 -8.88 -18.97 -49.32
N SER A 209 -9.58 -18.69 -48.22
CA SER A 209 -10.72 -19.48 -47.70
C SER A 209 -10.42 -20.98 -47.53
N PRO A 210 -9.55 -21.36 -46.57
CA PRO A 210 -9.31 -22.76 -46.25
C PRO A 210 -10.58 -23.42 -45.69
N THR A 211 -10.70 -24.74 -45.77
CA THR A 211 -11.84 -25.49 -45.20
C THR A 211 -11.44 -26.32 -43.99
N LEU A 212 -12.34 -26.42 -43.01
CA LEU A 212 -12.24 -27.31 -41.85
C LEU A 212 -13.38 -28.33 -41.87
N ASN A 213 -13.04 -29.61 -41.81
CA ASN A 213 -13.97 -30.71 -41.60
C ASN A 213 -13.77 -31.32 -40.20
N VAL A 214 -14.78 -31.20 -39.33
CA VAL A 214 -14.77 -31.81 -38.00
C VAL A 214 -15.54 -33.13 -38.06
N SER A 215 -14.99 -34.23 -37.54
CA SER A 215 -15.55 -35.59 -37.72
C SER A 215 -17.02 -35.76 -37.28
N GLN A 216 -17.50 -34.95 -36.33
CA GLN A 216 -18.88 -34.90 -35.86
C GLN A 216 -19.81 -33.96 -36.67
N ASP A 217 -19.26 -33.09 -37.52
CA ASP A 217 -20.00 -32.18 -38.41
C ASP A 217 -20.29 -32.83 -39.78
N GLY A 218 -19.43 -33.78 -40.19
CA GLY A 218 -19.62 -34.62 -41.39
C GLY A 218 -19.55 -33.86 -42.72
N THR A 219 -19.20 -32.58 -42.72
CA THR A 219 -19.10 -31.74 -43.92
C THR A 219 -18.00 -30.72 -43.76
N ALA A 220 -17.10 -30.61 -44.75
CA ALA A 220 -16.08 -29.57 -44.79
C ALA A 220 -16.72 -28.18 -44.97
N ARG A 221 -16.29 -27.20 -44.18
CA ARG A 221 -16.82 -25.83 -44.21
C ARG A 221 -15.70 -24.82 -44.34
N PHE A 222 -15.94 -23.73 -45.06
CA PHE A 222 -14.96 -22.64 -45.18
C PHE A 222 -14.71 -21.98 -43.83
N ILE A 223 -13.45 -21.68 -43.55
CA ILE A 223 -13.02 -20.81 -42.47
C ILE A 223 -12.96 -19.38 -43.01
N GLN A 224 -13.64 -18.46 -42.35
CA GLN A 224 -13.74 -17.05 -42.70
C GLN A 224 -13.26 -16.16 -41.54
N PRO A 225 -12.79 -14.95 -41.82
CA PRO A 225 -12.51 -13.97 -40.78
C PRO A 225 -13.81 -13.56 -40.07
N GLU A 226 -13.68 -12.79 -38.99
CA GLU A 226 -14.82 -12.31 -38.20
C GLU A 226 -15.85 -11.54 -39.07
N ASP A 227 -15.37 -10.78 -40.05
CA ASP A 227 -16.17 -9.99 -40.99
C ASP A 227 -16.95 -10.83 -42.02
N GLY A 228 -16.70 -12.14 -42.10
CA GLY A 228 -17.33 -13.06 -43.05
C GLY A 228 -16.78 -12.96 -44.48
N GLY A 229 -15.69 -12.24 -44.71
CA GLY A 229 -15.00 -12.15 -45.98
C GLY A 229 -14.27 -13.44 -46.37
N SER A 230 -13.57 -13.41 -47.51
CA SER A 230 -12.65 -14.49 -47.87
C SER A 230 -11.41 -14.40 -46.98
N MET A 231 -11.01 -15.50 -46.36
CA MET A 231 -9.77 -15.54 -45.57
C MET A 231 -8.56 -15.38 -46.49
N PRO A 232 -7.58 -14.49 -46.20
CA PRO A 232 -6.39 -14.36 -47.03
C PRO A 232 -5.49 -15.59 -46.90
N ALA A 233 -4.62 -15.79 -47.90
CA ALA A 233 -3.48 -16.70 -47.76
C ALA A 233 -2.60 -16.27 -46.57
N GLU A 234 -1.88 -17.23 -45.99
CA GLU A 234 -0.95 -17.07 -44.86
C GLU A 234 -1.58 -16.61 -43.54
N PHE A 235 -2.91 -16.66 -43.43
CA PHE A 235 -3.63 -16.23 -42.24
C PHE A 235 -3.51 -17.24 -41.09
N LEU A 236 -3.68 -18.53 -41.38
CA LEU A 236 -3.53 -19.62 -40.43
C LEU A 236 -2.04 -19.91 -40.27
N VAL A 237 -1.56 -20.03 -39.02
CA VAL A 237 -0.14 -20.17 -38.69
C VAL A 237 0.02 -21.36 -37.73
N PRO A 238 0.90 -22.33 -38.05
CA PRO A 238 1.14 -23.48 -37.18
C PRO A 238 1.48 -23.10 -35.74
N GLY A 239 0.93 -23.82 -34.78
CA GLY A 239 1.16 -23.60 -33.35
C GLY A 239 0.41 -22.42 -32.74
N ARG A 240 -0.34 -21.63 -33.52
CA ARG A 240 -1.24 -20.59 -33.00
C ARG A 240 -2.64 -21.16 -32.78
N SER A 241 -3.24 -20.88 -31.62
CA SER A 241 -4.63 -21.23 -31.33
C SER A 241 -5.60 -20.21 -31.93
N TYR A 242 -6.67 -20.72 -32.53
CA TYR A 242 -7.79 -19.96 -33.11
C TYR A 242 -9.09 -20.45 -32.48
N LEU A 243 -9.95 -19.52 -32.08
CA LEU A 243 -11.33 -19.85 -31.71
C LEU A 243 -12.23 -19.66 -32.92
N LEU A 244 -12.91 -20.74 -33.32
CA LEU A 244 -13.83 -20.75 -34.46
C LEU A 244 -15.26 -20.95 -33.97
N ARG A 245 -16.18 -20.11 -34.43
CA ARG A 245 -17.61 -20.28 -34.19
C ARG A 245 -18.31 -20.75 -35.45
N ARG A 246 -19.06 -21.84 -35.36
CA ARG A 246 -19.92 -22.30 -36.45
C ARG A 246 -21.05 -21.30 -36.66
N ARG A 247 -21.29 -20.89 -37.91
CA ARG A 247 -22.41 -20.03 -38.32
C ARG A 247 -22.97 -20.57 -39.63
N GLY A 248 -23.96 -21.45 -39.53
CA GLY A 248 -24.53 -22.13 -40.69
C GLY A 248 -23.48 -23.00 -41.41
N ASN A 249 -23.15 -22.65 -42.66
CA ASN A 249 -22.22 -23.42 -43.49
C ASN A 249 -20.75 -22.98 -43.45
N VAL A 250 -20.39 -22.08 -42.53
CA VAL A 250 -19.01 -21.57 -42.39
C VAL A 250 -18.54 -21.61 -40.93
N TRP A 251 -17.22 -21.64 -40.75
CA TRP A 251 -16.53 -21.38 -39.50
C TRP A 251 -16.04 -19.93 -39.50
N ARG A 252 -16.39 -19.14 -38.48
CA ARG A 252 -15.88 -17.76 -38.33
C ARG A 252 -14.85 -17.69 -37.22
N VAL A 253 -13.70 -17.08 -37.51
CA VAL A 253 -12.69 -16.76 -36.48
C VAL A 253 -13.28 -15.74 -35.51
N GLN A 254 -13.22 -16.03 -34.22
CA GLN A 254 -13.64 -15.14 -33.12
C GLN A 254 -12.43 -14.57 -32.37
N SER A 255 -11.33 -15.33 -32.29
CA SER A 255 -10.06 -14.87 -31.72
C SER A 255 -8.89 -15.65 -32.32
N GLY A 256 -7.66 -15.14 -32.14
CA GLY A 256 -6.44 -15.64 -32.81
C GLY A 256 -6.01 -14.80 -34.02
N SER A 257 -6.81 -13.81 -34.42
CA SER A 257 -6.53 -12.87 -35.50
C SER A 257 -5.74 -11.65 -35.00
N ALA A 258 -4.48 -11.80 -34.61
CA ALA A 258 -3.58 -10.66 -34.66
C ALA A 258 -3.33 -10.35 -36.13
N THR A 259 -4.14 -9.47 -36.72
CA THR A 259 -3.95 -9.06 -38.11
C THR A 259 -2.57 -8.42 -38.23
N LYS A 260 -1.89 -8.59 -39.37
CA LYS A 260 -0.62 -7.90 -39.64
C LYS A 260 -0.75 -6.39 -39.36
N LEU A 261 -1.92 -5.81 -39.65
CA LEU A 261 -2.24 -4.41 -39.34
C LEU A 261 -2.20 -4.08 -37.84
N MET A 262 -2.71 -4.95 -36.97
CA MET A 262 -2.66 -4.75 -35.52
C MET A 262 -1.24 -4.91 -34.95
N LEU A 263 -0.44 -5.83 -35.52
CA LEU A 263 0.96 -5.98 -35.15
C LEU A 263 1.81 -4.80 -35.64
N ASP A 264 1.54 -4.29 -36.84
CA ASP A 264 2.20 -3.10 -37.38
C ASP A 264 1.80 -1.85 -36.58
N ALA A 265 0.53 -1.74 -36.15
CA ALA A 265 0.07 -0.66 -35.28
C ALA A 265 0.70 -0.72 -33.88
N LEU A 266 0.77 -1.91 -33.27
CA LEU A 266 1.45 -2.10 -31.98
C LEU A 266 2.95 -1.80 -32.09
N ARG A 267 3.58 -2.22 -33.18
CA ARG A 267 4.98 -1.89 -33.49
C ARG A 267 5.17 -0.38 -33.62
N ALA A 268 4.29 0.33 -34.32
CA ALA A 268 4.35 1.79 -34.44
C ALA A 268 4.18 2.49 -33.08
N VAL A 269 3.32 1.97 -32.20
CA VAL A 269 3.15 2.48 -30.82
C VAL A 269 4.40 2.23 -29.99
N LEU A 270 4.99 1.03 -30.06
CA LEU A 270 6.24 0.69 -29.36
C LEU A 270 7.43 1.51 -29.87
N GLU A 271 7.53 1.72 -31.19
CA GLU A 271 8.55 2.58 -31.80
C GLU A 271 8.36 4.05 -31.37
N THR A 272 7.13 4.54 -31.27
CA THR A 272 6.85 5.90 -30.77
C THR A 272 7.19 6.06 -29.29
N ALA A 273 6.87 5.06 -28.45
CA ALA A 273 7.20 5.07 -27.03
C ALA A 273 8.71 4.97 -26.79
N SER A 274 9.41 4.11 -27.55
CA SER A 274 10.86 3.99 -27.53
C SER A 274 11.54 5.30 -27.94
N ASN A 275 11.04 5.98 -28.98
CA ASN A 275 11.53 7.30 -29.41
C ASN A 275 11.43 8.40 -28.34
N LEU A 276 10.52 8.30 -27.38
CA LEU A 276 10.33 9.29 -26.31
C LEU A 276 11.13 8.98 -25.03
N GLY A 277 11.53 7.72 -24.81
CA GLY A 277 12.15 7.27 -23.56
C GLY A 277 13.58 6.75 -23.67
N ASP A 278 14.00 6.26 -24.84
CA ASP A 278 15.29 5.58 -24.98
C ASP A 278 16.46 6.52 -25.32
N VAL A 279 17.67 6.06 -25.01
CA VAL A 279 18.92 6.76 -25.30
C VAL A 279 19.58 6.17 -26.56
N LEU A 280 19.72 6.99 -27.60
CA LEU A 280 20.42 6.62 -28.82
C LEU A 280 21.94 6.62 -28.58
N ARG A 281 22.57 5.46 -28.61
CA ARG A 281 24.03 5.30 -28.44
C ARG A 281 24.71 5.51 -29.79
N LEU A 282 25.67 6.43 -29.84
CA LEU A 282 26.36 6.83 -31.06
C LEU A 282 27.81 6.34 -31.05
N THR A 283 28.26 5.84 -32.20
CA THR A 283 29.68 5.54 -32.45
C THR A 283 30.29 6.70 -33.20
N THR A 284 31.24 7.41 -32.58
CA THR A 284 31.82 8.64 -33.14
C THR A 284 33.14 8.39 -33.89
N SER A 285 33.41 9.21 -34.91
CA SER A 285 34.68 9.31 -35.63
C SER A 285 34.99 10.78 -35.99
N GLY A 286 36.15 11.08 -36.57
CA GLY A 286 36.54 12.44 -36.97
C GLY A 286 37.55 13.09 -36.01
N THR A 287 37.44 14.40 -35.79
CA THR A 287 38.26 15.15 -34.81
C THR A 287 37.40 15.58 -33.62
N ALA A 288 38.04 15.94 -32.50
CA ALA A 288 37.33 16.39 -31.30
C ALA A 288 36.51 17.68 -31.49
N ASP A 289 36.86 18.48 -32.51
CA ASP A 289 36.17 19.73 -32.86
C ASP A 289 35.09 19.54 -33.92
N ALA A 290 35.17 18.48 -34.72
CA ALA A 290 34.24 18.13 -35.78
C ALA A 290 34.06 16.61 -35.88
N MET A 291 33.14 16.10 -35.07
CA MET A 291 32.83 14.68 -34.99
C MET A 291 31.73 14.30 -35.99
N THR A 292 31.79 13.06 -36.45
CA THR A 292 30.69 12.37 -37.13
C THR A 292 30.27 11.16 -36.30
N ALA A 293 29.02 10.76 -36.34
CA ALA A 293 28.51 9.60 -35.60
C ALA A 293 27.59 8.72 -36.45
N THR A 294 27.70 7.42 -36.24
CA THR A 294 26.77 6.42 -36.80
C THR A 294 25.91 5.81 -35.70
N ARG A 295 24.71 5.36 -36.09
CA ARG A 295 23.75 4.67 -35.22
C ARG A 295 23.96 3.16 -35.36
N PRO A 296 23.99 2.40 -34.25
CA PRO A 296 23.96 0.94 -34.31
C PRO A 296 22.70 0.46 -35.04
N ALA A 297 22.82 -0.59 -35.87
CA ALA A 297 21.70 -1.11 -36.65
C ALA A 297 20.47 -1.47 -35.79
N GLY A 298 20.68 -1.94 -34.56
CA GLY A 298 19.62 -2.24 -33.60
C GLY A 298 18.85 -1.03 -33.07
N GLN A 299 19.37 0.20 -33.24
CA GLN A 299 18.75 1.46 -32.84
C GLN A 299 18.32 2.33 -34.03
N SER A 300 18.30 1.77 -35.25
CA SER A 300 17.91 2.50 -36.48
C SER A 300 16.47 3.03 -36.46
N HIS A 301 15.60 2.45 -35.62
CA HIS A 301 14.23 2.91 -35.39
C HIS A 301 14.13 4.17 -34.51
N ILE A 302 15.20 4.54 -33.80
CA ILE A 302 15.24 5.76 -33.00
C ILE A 302 15.62 6.95 -33.89
N GLY A 303 14.69 7.88 -34.06
CA GLY A 303 14.89 9.09 -34.86
C GLY A 303 15.84 10.10 -34.18
N ASP A 304 16.62 10.83 -34.97
CA ASP A 304 17.49 11.93 -34.53
C ASP A 304 16.76 13.29 -34.56
N THR A 305 15.50 13.27 -34.14
CA THR A 305 14.60 14.41 -34.06
C THR A 305 14.82 15.24 -32.78
N LEU A 306 14.17 16.41 -32.71
CA LEU A 306 14.18 17.24 -31.51
C LEU A 306 13.63 16.46 -30.30
N GLY A 307 14.31 16.57 -29.15
CA GLY A 307 13.92 15.87 -27.91
C GLY A 307 14.67 14.56 -27.67
N THR A 308 15.19 13.91 -28.72
CA THR A 308 15.95 12.65 -28.59
C THR A 308 17.17 12.85 -27.70
N VAL A 309 17.38 11.91 -26.77
CA VAL A 309 18.58 11.85 -25.94
C VAL A 309 19.60 10.94 -26.60
N VAL A 310 20.81 11.45 -26.82
CA VAL A 310 21.91 10.70 -27.41
C VAL A 310 23.01 10.49 -26.37
N SER A 311 23.71 9.37 -26.47
CA SER A 311 24.95 9.07 -25.73
C SER A 311 26.10 8.91 -26.70
N PHE A 312 27.21 9.62 -26.49
CA PHE A 312 28.39 9.54 -27.36
C PHE A 312 29.68 9.71 -26.55
N SER A 313 30.78 9.12 -27.03
CA SER A 313 32.13 9.36 -26.50
C SER A 313 32.88 10.26 -27.48
N PRO A 314 33.55 11.36 -27.09
CA PRO A 314 34.33 12.17 -28.01
C PRO A 314 35.55 11.40 -28.53
N VAL A 315 35.99 11.69 -29.75
CA VAL A 315 37.20 11.07 -30.34
C VAL A 315 38.52 11.66 -29.80
N GLY A 316 38.45 12.79 -29.09
CA GLY A 316 39.57 13.48 -28.48
C GLY A 316 39.09 14.64 -27.60
N THR A 317 40.03 15.38 -27.02
CA THR A 317 39.73 16.63 -26.31
C THR A 317 39.52 17.76 -27.30
N ASN A 318 38.40 18.49 -27.19
CA ASN A 318 38.10 19.58 -28.12
C ASN A 318 39.06 20.76 -27.91
N THR A 319 39.59 21.33 -28.99
CA THR A 319 40.51 22.48 -28.96
C THR A 319 39.81 23.81 -29.21
N VAL A 320 38.57 23.80 -29.72
CA VAL A 320 37.77 25.01 -29.94
C VAL A 320 36.48 24.99 -29.11
N PRO A 321 35.93 26.17 -28.75
CA PRO A 321 34.59 26.25 -28.15
C PRO A 321 33.49 25.74 -29.10
N ASN A 322 32.44 25.14 -28.52
CA ASN A 322 31.28 24.56 -29.23
C ASN A 322 31.66 23.57 -30.35
N PRO A 323 32.34 22.46 -30.02
CA PRO A 323 32.65 21.41 -30.99
C PRO A 323 31.35 20.88 -31.64
N THR A 324 31.47 20.27 -32.82
CA THR A 324 30.32 19.83 -33.61
C THR A 324 30.21 18.31 -33.68
N LEU A 325 28.98 17.80 -33.77
CA LEU A 325 28.66 16.40 -34.03
C LEU A 325 27.64 16.30 -35.16
N GLN A 326 27.98 15.59 -36.23
CA GLN A 326 27.10 15.25 -37.34
C GLN A 326 26.64 13.80 -37.19
N ILE A 327 25.33 13.59 -37.10
CA ILE A 327 24.73 12.24 -37.12
C ILE A 327 24.37 11.91 -38.58
N GLU A 328 24.09 10.66 -38.89
CA GLU A 328 23.82 10.11 -40.23
C GLU A 328 22.85 10.91 -41.12
N ASP A 329 21.99 11.77 -40.55
CA ASP A 329 21.09 12.67 -41.30
C ASP A 329 21.79 13.79 -42.06
N GLY A 330 23.10 13.97 -41.85
CA GLY A 330 23.86 15.04 -42.48
C GLY A 330 23.82 16.37 -41.73
N THR A 331 23.03 16.49 -40.67
CA THR A 331 22.88 17.75 -39.91
C THR A 331 24.01 17.90 -38.92
N VAL A 332 24.82 18.95 -39.09
CA VAL A 332 25.89 19.32 -38.16
C VAL A 332 25.30 20.05 -36.95
N ARG A 333 25.49 19.50 -35.75
CA ARG A 333 24.94 20.04 -34.49
C ARG A 333 26.06 20.57 -33.60
N GLN A 334 25.89 21.76 -33.01
CA GLN A 334 26.84 22.29 -32.03
C GLN A 334 26.60 21.68 -30.65
N ILE A 335 27.64 21.23 -29.97
CA ILE A 335 27.59 20.74 -28.59
C ILE A 335 27.69 21.93 -27.63
N ARG A 336 26.75 22.03 -26.70
CA ARG A 336 26.62 23.16 -25.76
C ARG A 336 26.42 22.68 -24.32
N ARG A 337 26.67 23.59 -23.36
CA ARG A 337 26.38 23.35 -21.94
C ARG A 337 24.88 23.03 -21.71
N PRO A 338 24.50 22.43 -20.56
CA PRO A 338 23.11 22.12 -20.25
C PRO A 338 22.14 23.31 -20.39
N GLY A 339 22.56 24.51 -19.99
CA GLY A 339 21.79 25.74 -20.14
C GLY A 339 21.75 26.34 -21.56
N GLY A 340 22.38 25.70 -22.57
CA GLY A 340 22.48 26.21 -23.94
C GLY A 340 23.59 27.25 -24.18
N GLY A 341 24.39 27.55 -23.16
CA GLY A 341 25.56 28.42 -23.26
C GLY A 341 26.77 27.76 -23.95
N THR A 342 27.77 28.56 -24.30
CA THR A 342 29.00 28.10 -24.95
C THR A 342 29.71 27.02 -24.14
N LEU A 343 30.04 25.90 -24.79
CA LEU A 343 30.94 24.90 -24.24
C LEU A 343 32.39 25.35 -24.53
N PRO A 344 33.26 25.53 -23.52
CA PRO A 344 34.63 26.00 -23.76
C PRO A 344 35.48 24.93 -24.46
N ALA A 345 36.66 25.33 -24.95
CA ALA A 345 37.71 24.38 -25.30
C ALA A 345 38.03 23.48 -24.09
N GLU A 346 38.54 22.27 -24.36
CA GLU A 346 38.96 21.26 -23.37
C GLU A 346 37.85 20.70 -22.48
N ALA A 347 36.57 21.01 -22.78
CA ALA A 347 35.44 20.55 -22.00
C ALA A 347 35.01 19.10 -22.30
N LEU A 348 35.32 18.61 -23.50
CA LEU A 348 35.11 17.23 -23.90
C LEU A 348 36.38 16.42 -23.61
N ASP A 349 36.18 15.25 -23.04
CA ASP A 349 37.25 14.31 -22.65
C ASP A 349 36.93 12.98 -23.35
N PRO A 350 37.85 12.44 -24.17
CA PRO A 350 37.62 11.25 -24.97
C PRO A 350 37.35 9.99 -24.13
N ASN A 351 37.70 10.02 -22.84
CA ASN A 351 37.44 8.91 -21.94
C ASN A 351 36.05 8.97 -21.30
N ARG A 352 35.20 9.94 -21.67
CA ARG A 352 33.86 10.13 -21.10
C ARG A 352 32.75 9.93 -22.11
N TYR A 353 31.67 9.29 -21.65
CA TYR A 353 30.40 9.30 -22.34
C TYR A 353 29.58 10.52 -21.93
N TYR A 354 29.05 11.21 -22.91
CA TYR A 354 28.18 12.37 -22.70
C TYR A 354 26.77 12.03 -23.11
N LEU A 355 25.83 12.34 -22.22
CA LEU A 355 24.42 12.40 -22.57
C LEU A 355 24.10 13.80 -23.08
N ALA A 356 23.41 13.89 -24.21
CA ALA A 356 22.96 15.16 -24.75
C ALA A 356 21.54 15.06 -25.31
N ARG A 357 20.77 16.14 -25.21
CA ARG A 357 19.46 16.25 -25.85
C ARG A 357 19.56 17.07 -27.13
N ILE A 358 18.99 16.58 -28.23
CA ILE A 358 18.83 17.35 -29.46
C ILE A 358 17.79 18.44 -29.20
N THR A 359 18.18 19.71 -29.39
CA THR A 359 17.30 20.86 -29.15
C THR A 359 17.23 21.78 -30.36
N ALA A 360 16.09 22.46 -30.50
CA ALA A 360 15.86 23.42 -31.56
C ALA A 360 16.90 24.56 -31.48
N GLY A 361 17.52 24.86 -32.62
CA GLY A 361 18.49 25.92 -32.81
C GLY A 361 18.82 26.03 -34.30
N SER A 362 19.40 27.15 -34.73
CA SER A 362 19.95 27.31 -36.08
C SER A 362 21.44 27.63 -35.98
N PRO A 363 22.36 26.66 -36.20
CA PRO A 363 22.09 25.23 -36.42
C PRO A 363 21.54 24.52 -35.16
N GLN A 364 20.95 23.33 -35.32
CA GLN A 364 20.47 22.52 -34.20
C GLN A 364 21.59 22.30 -33.17
N THR A 365 21.24 22.20 -31.89
CA THR A 365 22.26 22.06 -30.83
C THR A 365 22.04 20.81 -29.98
N LEU A 366 23.14 20.18 -29.58
CA LEU A 366 23.20 19.11 -28.59
C LEU A 366 23.49 19.73 -27.23
N ARG A 367 22.50 19.80 -26.35
CA ARG A 367 22.71 20.29 -24.97
C ARG A 367 23.11 19.13 -24.10
N LEU A 368 24.30 19.19 -23.51
CA LEU A 368 24.75 18.19 -22.56
C LEU A 368 23.74 18.11 -21.40
N LEU A 369 23.25 16.91 -21.11
CA LEU A 369 22.59 16.60 -19.84
C LEU A 369 23.72 16.25 -18.87
N ALA A 370 23.58 16.57 -17.58
CA ALA A 370 24.66 16.48 -16.59
C ALA A 370 25.64 15.32 -16.88
N SER A 371 26.91 15.64 -17.14
CA SER A 371 27.89 14.62 -17.51
C SER A 371 28.12 13.73 -16.30
N THR A 372 27.70 12.48 -16.38
CA THR A 372 28.23 11.45 -15.49
C THR A 372 29.70 11.27 -15.84
N LEU A 373 30.58 11.47 -14.87
CA LEU A 373 31.99 11.12 -15.02
C LEU A 373 32.09 9.63 -15.38
N PRO A 374 33.14 9.19 -16.08
CA PRO A 374 33.55 7.80 -16.03
C PRO A 374 33.71 7.35 -14.59
N ALA A 375 34.16 8.19 -13.65
CA ALA A 375 34.14 7.87 -12.22
C ALA A 375 32.72 7.75 -11.61
N ASP A 376 31.65 8.16 -12.30
CA ASP A 376 30.25 7.99 -11.87
C ASP A 376 29.59 6.76 -12.54
N ILE A 377 30.16 6.25 -13.64
CA ILE A 377 29.71 5.03 -14.35
C ILE A 377 30.62 3.83 -14.00
N PHE A 378 31.92 4.07 -13.88
CA PHE A 378 32.95 3.25 -13.23
C PHE A 378 33.13 3.60 -11.75
N GLY A 379 32.30 4.47 -11.19
CA GLY A 379 32.01 4.43 -9.75
C GLY A 379 31.36 3.10 -9.39
N LEU A 380 30.85 2.35 -10.37
CA LEU A 380 30.52 0.95 -10.23
C LEU A 380 31.75 0.03 -10.29
N ALA A 381 32.89 0.44 -10.87
CA ALA A 381 34.14 -0.34 -10.85
C ALA A 381 35.05 0.08 -9.69
N GLU A 382 34.96 1.30 -9.16
CA GLU A 382 35.50 1.66 -7.85
C GLU A 382 34.55 1.24 -6.73
N ASP A 383 33.22 1.17 -6.91
CA ASP A 383 32.33 0.46 -6.00
C ASP A 383 32.43 -1.04 -6.20
N LEU A 384 32.73 -1.59 -7.38
CA LEU A 384 33.01 -3.03 -7.55
C LEU A 384 34.45 -3.35 -7.19
N THR A 385 35.42 -2.44 -7.24
CA THR A 385 36.78 -2.66 -6.71
C THR A 385 36.81 -2.32 -5.23
N ALA A 386 35.96 -1.44 -4.71
CA ALA A 386 35.78 -1.25 -3.26
C ALA A 386 34.79 -2.27 -2.70
N LYS A 387 33.91 -2.87 -3.51
CA LYS A 387 33.09 -4.03 -3.17
C LYS A 387 33.86 -5.31 -3.41
N ASP A 388 34.78 -5.40 -4.37
CA ASP A 388 35.69 -6.55 -4.55
C ASP A 388 36.90 -6.38 -3.64
N GLU A 389 37.31 -5.18 -3.21
CA GLU A 389 38.26 -4.99 -2.10
C GLU A 389 37.54 -5.16 -0.77
N ARG A 390 36.26 -4.79 -0.64
CA ARG A 390 35.46 -5.09 0.55
C ARG A 390 35.03 -6.55 0.57
N ASP A 391 34.80 -7.18 -0.57
CA ASP A 391 34.49 -8.60 -0.74
C ASP A 391 35.81 -9.38 -0.71
N ASP A 392 36.99 -8.87 -1.11
CA ASP A 392 38.33 -9.43 -0.85
C ASP A 392 38.83 -9.12 0.57
N ILE A 393 38.29 -8.09 1.25
CA ILE A 393 38.49 -7.85 2.69
C ILE A 393 37.50 -8.71 3.47
N ILE A 394 36.29 -8.99 3.00
CA ILE A 394 35.31 -9.87 3.64
C ILE A 394 35.65 -11.34 3.37
N GLU A 395 36.08 -11.68 2.16
CA GLU A 395 36.58 -12.99 1.69
C GLU A 395 38.05 -13.17 2.04
N GLY A 396 38.82 -12.10 2.25
CA GLY A 396 40.13 -12.13 2.89
C GLY A 396 40.09 -11.99 4.42
N VAL A 397 38.94 -11.66 5.02
CA VAL A 397 38.64 -11.85 6.45
C VAL A 397 38.06 -13.25 6.67
N ALA A 398 37.31 -13.80 5.70
CA ALA A 398 36.86 -15.19 5.69
C ALA A 398 37.99 -16.17 5.30
N GLY A 399 38.93 -15.76 4.43
CA GLY A 399 40.03 -16.57 3.90
C GLY A 399 41.35 -16.41 4.66
N ARG A 400 41.51 -15.36 5.49
CA ARG A 400 42.61 -15.31 6.49
C ARG A 400 42.36 -16.21 7.70
N ALA A 401 41.21 -16.89 7.77
CA ALA A 401 40.94 -17.91 8.76
C ALA A 401 41.52 -19.31 8.42
N ASP A 402 42.07 -19.53 7.23
CA ASP A 402 42.39 -20.89 6.75
C ASP A 402 43.87 -21.20 6.48
N GLY A 403 44.82 -20.43 7.04
CA GLY A 403 46.21 -20.87 6.91
C GLY A 403 47.29 -19.97 7.46
N ARG A 404 47.50 -19.98 8.79
CA ARG A 404 48.84 -19.84 9.39
C ARG A 404 48.95 -20.72 10.63
N ALA A 405 49.41 -21.94 10.42
CA ALA A 405 49.99 -22.76 11.48
C ALA A 405 51.34 -22.17 11.89
N ALA A 406 51.52 -21.81 13.18
CA ALA A 406 52.83 -21.77 13.83
C ALA A 406 52.72 -21.69 15.36
N VAL A 407 53.04 -22.83 15.99
CA VAL A 407 53.79 -23.09 17.23
C VAL A 407 53.88 -21.98 18.30
N LEU A 408 53.41 -22.35 19.49
CA LEU A 408 53.54 -21.69 20.79
C LEU A 408 55.00 -21.33 21.13
N VAL A 409 55.25 -20.10 21.55
CA VAL A 409 56.35 -19.78 22.47
C VAL A 409 55.75 -19.06 23.68
N PRO A 410 56.09 -19.48 24.92
CA PRO A 410 55.56 -18.90 26.14
C PRO A 410 56.34 -17.63 26.51
N ASP A 411 55.62 -16.57 26.88
CA ASP A 411 55.92 -15.61 27.96
C ASP A 411 55.51 -14.16 27.60
N GLY A 412 54.62 -13.58 28.42
CA GLY A 412 54.63 -12.14 28.74
C GLY A 412 53.44 -11.27 28.31
N GLU A 413 52.48 -11.11 29.22
CA GLU A 413 51.63 -9.92 29.47
C GLU A 413 50.52 -9.49 28.48
N PRO A 414 49.45 -8.81 28.97
CA PRO A 414 48.10 -8.95 28.43
C PRO A 414 47.64 -7.74 27.61
N SER A 415 47.07 -7.97 26.43
CA SER A 415 46.14 -7.04 25.82
C SER A 415 45.15 -7.79 24.93
N ASN A 416 43.86 -7.47 25.14
CA ASN A 416 42.68 -7.87 24.36
C ASN A 416 42.02 -9.22 24.74
N PRO A 417 40.87 -9.22 25.45
CA PRO A 417 40.09 -10.42 25.70
C PRO A 417 39.06 -10.60 24.57
N ASP A 418 39.52 -10.95 23.37
CA ASP A 418 38.67 -11.50 22.32
C ASP A 418 39.18 -12.90 21.97
N TYR A 419 38.93 -13.83 22.88
CA TYR A 419 39.13 -15.25 22.66
C TYR A 419 37.84 -15.85 22.11
N ILE A 420 37.81 -16.22 20.82
CA ILE A 420 36.75 -17.09 20.29
C ILE A 420 37.37 -18.15 19.36
N PHE A 421 37.00 -19.39 19.67
CA PHE A 421 37.48 -20.68 19.19
C PHE A 421 37.09 -20.98 17.73
N SER A 422 37.89 -21.85 17.07
CA SER A 422 37.51 -22.54 15.82
C SER A 422 37.78 -24.04 15.98
N LEU A 423 36.78 -24.87 15.69
CA LEU A 423 36.88 -26.32 15.55
C LEU A 423 36.23 -26.70 14.22
N ALA A 424 37.03 -27.22 13.29
CA ALA A 424 36.56 -27.88 12.09
C ALA A 424 36.68 -29.40 12.30
N ASP A 425 35.83 -30.19 11.65
CA ASP A 425 36.14 -31.61 11.49
C ASP A 425 37.41 -31.76 10.61
N GLY A 426 38.06 -32.92 10.64
CA GLY A 426 39.26 -33.19 9.85
C GLY A 426 39.09 -33.08 8.32
N ALA A 427 37.91 -32.71 7.83
CA ALA A 427 37.56 -32.56 6.42
C ALA A 427 37.20 -31.11 6.03
N GLY A 428 37.19 -30.15 6.96
CA GLY A 428 36.96 -28.73 6.65
C GLY A 428 35.50 -28.37 6.39
N HIS A 429 34.53 -29.20 6.80
CA HIS A 429 33.12 -28.83 6.69
C HIS A 429 32.67 -28.05 7.92
N GLN A 430 31.97 -26.93 7.72
CA GLN A 430 31.30 -26.23 8.81
C GLN A 430 30.14 -27.10 9.31
N MET A 431 30.19 -27.49 10.59
CA MET A 431 29.14 -28.28 11.22
C MET A 431 27.83 -27.48 11.29
N ALA A 432 26.72 -28.08 10.84
CA ALA A 432 25.40 -27.46 10.77
C ALA A 432 24.90 -26.85 12.10
N GLY A 433 25.42 -27.31 13.25
CA GLY A 433 25.10 -26.73 14.57
C GLY A 433 25.62 -25.30 14.77
N PHE A 434 26.66 -24.88 14.03
CA PHE A 434 27.24 -23.55 14.19
C PHE A 434 26.43 -22.45 13.48
N ASP A 435 25.76 -22.78 12.37
CA ASP A 435 24.86 -21.86 11.67
C ASP A 435 23.60 -21.56 12.52
N ALA A 436 23.16 -22.54 13.31
CA ALA A 436 22.08 -22.35 14.29
C ALA A 436 22.54 -21.47 15.47
N LEU A 437 23.75 -21.68 16.00
CA LEU A 437 24.30 -20.87 17.10
C LEU A 437 24.56 -19.41 16.66
N ARG A 438 25.04 -19.21 15.43
CA ARG A 438 25.26 -17.88 14.84
C ARG A 438 23.95 -17.13 14.60
N ARG A 439 22.90 -17.80 14.11
CA ARG A 439 21.56 -17.22 13.99
C ARG A 439 20.95 -16.84 15.34
N MET A 440 21.22 -17.60 16.41
CA MET A 440 20.82 -17.23 17.77
C MET A 440 21.55 -15.98 18.28
N LEU A 441 22.84 -15.82 17.96
CA LEU A 441 23.60 -14.62 18.33
C LEU A 441 23.17 -13.38 17.52
N ASP A 442 22.89 -13.53 16.22
CA ASP A 442 22.39 -12.45 15.36
C ASP A 442 20.97 -11.98 15.73
N LEU A 443 20.19 -12.81 16.43
CA LEU A 443 18.87 -12.47 17.00
C LEU A 443 18.95 -11.87 18.42
N GLY A 444 20.16 -11.63 18.96
CA GLY A 444 20.37 -10.90 20.21
C GLY A 444 20.17 -11.71 21.50
N PHE A 445 20.36 -13.03 21.47
CA PHE A 445 20.34 -13.86 22.69
C PHE A 445 21.64 -13.70 23.52
N PRO A 446 21.58 -13.39 24.83
CA PRO A 446 22.75 -13.49 25.71
C PRO A 446 23.01 -14.95 26.13
N LEU A 447 24.24 -15.44 25.94
CA LEU A 447 24.70 -16.70 26.51
C LEU A 447 25.22 -16.44 27.94
N ALA A 448 24.55 -16.98 28.95
CA ALA A 448 25.06 -17.00 30.32
C ALA A 448 25.63 -18.40 30.61
N PHE A 449 26.93 -18.48 30.92
CA PHE A 449 27.57 -19.70 31.38
C PHE A 449 27.45 -19.76 32.91
N GLY A 450 26.95 -20.87 33.44
CA GLY A 450 26.91 -21.12 34.88
C GLY A 450 28.32 -21.28 35.47
N PRO A 451 28.48 -21.12 36.80
CA PRO A 451 29.80 -21.17 37.46
C PRO A 451 30.52 -22.51 37.34
N ASP A 452 29.84 -23.58 36.90
CA ASP A 452 30.39 -24.94 36.82
C ASP A 452 30.56 -25.48 35.38
N THR A 453 30.41 -24.65 34.33
CA THR A 453 30.70 -25.10 32.96
C THR A 453 32.19 -25.35 32.77
N SER A 454 32.59 -26.61 32.63
CA SER A 454 33.96 -27.02 32.31
C SER A 454 34.07 -27.44 30.84
N PHE A 455 35.03 -26.87 30.11
CA PHE A 455 35.42 -27.36 28.78
C PHE A 455 36.25 -28.63 28.97
N VAL A 456 35.63 -29.81 28.87
CA VAL A 456 36.36 -31.08 28.86
C VAL A 456 36.83 -31.36 27.44
N THR A 457 38.11 -31.08 27.15
CA THR A 457 38.75 -31.52 25.92
C THR A 457 39.55 -32.80 26.18
N GLY A 458 39.06 -33.93 25.69
CA GLY A 458 39.73 -35.23 25.71
C GLY A 458 38.92 -36.28 24.96
N ASP A 459 39.58 -37.34 24.48
CA ASP A 459 38.99 -38.41 23.65
C ASP A 459 37.80 -39.16 24.30
N GLU A 460 37.51 -38.89 25.57
CA GLU A 460 36.41 -39.48 26.34
C GLU A 460 35.19 -38.54 26.53
N ALA A 461 35.23 -37.30 26.01
CA ALA A 461 34.11 -36.36 26.13
C ALA A 461 32.95 -36.78 25.20
N GLN A 462 31.81 -37.17 25.79
CA GLN A 462 30.61 -37.60 25.05
C GLN A 462 29.99 -36.50 24.16
N TYR A 463 30.23 -35.22 24.48
CA TYR A 463 29.61 -34.08 23.81
C TYR A 463 30.66 -33.04 23.40
N LEU A 464 30.47 -32.48 22.21
CA LEU A 464 31.28 -31.44 21.59
C LEU A 464 30.90 -30.05 22.14
N PHE A 465 29.65 -29.88 22.58
CA PHE A 465 29.13 -28.72 23.30
C PHE A 465 27.97 -29.17 24.21
N SER A 466 27.90 -28.66 25.44
CA SER A 466 26.91 -29.03 26.45
C SER A 466 26.49 -27.77 27.23
N ILE A 467 25.19 -27.49 27.30
CA ILE A 467 24.61 -26.54 28.26
C ILE A 467 23.98 -27.38 29.37
N GLU A 468 24.51 -27.24 30.57
CA GLU A 468 24.11 -28.05 31.72
C GLU A 468 23.21 -27.25 32.66
N ASP A 469 22.30 -27.95 33.34
CA ASP A 469 21.58 -27.38 34.48
C ASP A 469 22.52 -27.24 35.69
N GLU A 470 22.02 -26.65 36.79
CA GLU A 470 22.78 -26.47 38.03
C GLU A 470 23.25 -27.79 38.67
N ALA A 471 22.75 -28.94 38.21
CA ALA A 471 23.16 -30.27 38.66
C ALA A 471 24.15 -30.98 37.71
N GLY A 472 24.62 -30.29 36.65
CA GLY A 472 25.56 -30.83 35.68
C GLY A 472 24.92 -31.75 34.62
N ASN A 473 23.59 -31.72 34.48
CA ASN A 473 22.90 -32.53 33.47
C ASN A 473 22.77 -31.75 32.16
N PRO A 474 23.10 -32.32 31.00
CA PRO A 474 22.98 -31.64 29.72
C PRO A 474 21.50 -31.35 29.37
N VAL A 475 21.13 -30.08 29.39
CA VAL A 475 19.83 -29.54 28.93
C VAL A 475 19.81 -29.45 27.41
N PHE A 476 20.98 -29.19 26.82
CA PHE A 476 21.22 -29.18 25.38
C PHE A 476 22.65 -29.63 25.12
N ALA A 477 22.84 -30.68 24.32
CA ALA A 477 24.19 -31.11 23.95
C ALA A 477 24.31 -31.44 22.46
N ILE A 478 25.46 -31.16 21.88
CA ILE A 478 25.83 -31.56 20.52
C ILE A 478 26.84 -32.70 20.65
N GLY A 479 26.48 -33.90 20.21
CA GLY A 479 27.38 -35.06 20.17
C GLY A 479 28.54 -34.84 19.20
N GLN A 480 29.61 -35.62 19.35
CA GLN A 480 30.76 -35.53 18.44
C GLN A 480 30.42 -35.86 16.96
N ASP A 481 29.32 -36.58 16.74
CA ASP A 481 28.78 -36.91 15.42
C ASP A 481 27.88 -35.80 14.85
N GLY A 482 27.76 -34.66 15.54
CA GLY A 482 26.91 -33.54 15.15
C GLY A 482 25.43 -33.71 15.48
N THR A 483 25.04 -34.78 16.20
CA THR A 483 23.66 -34.97 16.64
C THR A 483 23.31 -34.02 17.78
N VAL A 484 22.12 -33.41 17.71
CA VAL A 484 21.62 -32.51 18.75
C VAL A 484 20.76 -33.31 19.72
N HIS A 485 21.20 -33.42 20.97
CA HIS A 485 20.48 -34.06 22.06
C HIS A 485 19.65 -33.02 22.83
N GLY A 486 18.36 -32.97 22.52
CA GLY A 486 17.35 -32.26 23.30
C GLY A 486 16.56 -33.23 24.18
N GLY A 487 16.91 -33.31 25.47
CA GLY A 487 16.06 -33.80 26.55
C GLY A 487 15.46 -35.22 26.44
N ALA A 488 16.25 -36.26 26.74
CA ALA A 488 15.81 -37.44 27.50
C ALA A 488 17.01 -38.29 27.93
N ILE A 489 17.61 -37.99 29.08
CA ILE A 489 18.41 -38.98 29.82
C ILE A 489 17.64 -39.29 31.11
N SER A 490 16.98 -40.45 31.08
CA SER A 490 16.31 -41.19 32.16
C SER A 490 16.16 -40.53 33.54
N GLY A 491 14.94 -40.10 33.89
CA GLY A 491 14.56 -39.78 35.26
C GLY A 491 13.25 -39.01 35.34
N GLY A 492 12.13 -39.70 35.57
CA GLY A 492 10.77 -39.17 35.45
C GLY A 492 10.48 -37.87 36.19
N SER A 493 10.25 -36.79 35.43
CA SER A 493 9.18 -35.83 35.68
C SER A 493 8.77 -35.21 34.33
N SER A 494 7.48 -35.20 34.04
CA SER A 494 6.90 -34.92 32.71
C SER A 494 6.74 -33.42 32.43
N ALA A 495 7.76 -32.61 32.70
CA ALA A 495 7.79 -31.19 32.32
C ALA A 495 8.89 -30.98 31.28
N GLY A 496 8.67 -31.48 30.06
CA GLY A 496 9.55 -31.24 28.93
C GLY A 496 9.52 -29.76 28.52
N VAL A 497 10.68 -29.11 28.51
CA VAL A 497 10.85 -27.81 27.84
C VAL A 497 10.98 -28.11 26.35
N ASP A 498 9.86 -27.99 25.66
CA ASP A 498 9.78 -28.06 24.20
C ASP A 498 10.57 -26.89 23.60
N VAL A 499 11.80 -27.13 23.13
CA VAL A 499 12.68 -26.08 22.57
C VAL A 499 12.16 -25.64 21.20
N GLU A 500 11.60 -26.56 20.41
CA GLU A 500 10.83 -26.21 19.21
C GLU A 500 9.55 -25.46 19.61
N GLY A 501 8.90 -25.85 20.71
CA GLY A 501 7.78 -25.13 21.30
C GLY A 501 8.14 -23.77 21.89
N PHE A 502 9.37 -23.53 22.34
CA PHE A 502 9.79 -22.24 22.89
C PHE A 502 10.18 -21.27 21.76
N ALA A 503 10.88 -21.77 20.73
CA ALA A 503 11.14 -21.03 19.51
C ALA A 503 9.86 -20.81 18.67
N ALA A 504 8.96 -21.79 18.61
CA ALA A 504 7.65 -21.67 17.97
C ALA A 504 6.69 -20.82 18.78
N LYS A 505 6.73 -20.84 20.12
CA LYS A 505 5.94 -19.94 20.98
C LYS A 505 6.44 -18.50 20.85
N ARG A 506 7.74 -18.28 20.72
CA ARG A 506 8.29 -16.92 20.55
C ARG A 506 8.17 -16.38 19.12
N MET A 507 8.30 -17.23 18.09
CA MET A 507 7.89 -16.85 16.72
C MET A 507 6.37 -16.66 16.62
N ALA A 508 5.57 -17.43 17.35
CA ALA A 508 4.14 -17.19 17.48
C ALA A 508 3.84 -15.89 18.25
N ASP A 509 4.73 -15.42 19.13
CA ASP A 509 4.61 -14.15 19.85
C ASP A 509 5.10 -12.93 19.03
N GLU A 510 5.91 -13.10 17.97
CA GLU A 510 6.47 -12.01 17.14
C GLU A 510 6.04 -11.97 15.65
N VAL A 511 5.47 -13.04 15.11
CA VAL A 511 4.66 -13.05 13.86
C VAL A 511 3.19 -12.83 14.27
N PRO A 512 2.24 -12.31 13.45
CA PRO A 512 0.87 -12.07 13.90
C PRO A 512 0.30 -13.34 14.52
N VAL A 513 0.26 -13.38 15.85
CA VAL A 513 -0.31 -14.48 16.62
C VAL A 513 -1.68 -14.71 16.01
N LEU A 514 -1.94 -15.92 15.53
CA LEU A 514 -3.24 -16.27 15.00
C LEU A 514 -4.30 -15.93 16.07
N ASP A 515 -5.32 -15.21 15.63
CA ASP A 515 -6.46 -14.62 16.36
C ASP A 515 -7.39 -15.71 16.96
N ASP A 516 -6.89 -16.93 17.15
CA ASP A 516 -7.72 -18.14 17.20
C ASP A 516 -8.42 -18.32 18.55
N ASP A 517 -7.82 -17.86 19.66
CA ASP A 517 -8.52 -17.79 20.96
C ASP A 517 -9.57 -16.67 21.00
N GLU A 518 -9.51 -15.70 20.09
CA GLU A 518 -10.38 -14.52 20.06
C GLU A 518 -11.55 -14.65 19.05
N GLN A 519 -11.43 -15.55 18.06
CA GLN A 519 -12.47 -15.85 17.05
C GLN A 519 -13.73 -16.52 17.60
N ALA A 520 -13.67 -17.18 18.76
CA ALA A 520 -14.83 -17.86 19.34
C ALA A 520 -15.74 -16.93 20.19
N SER A 521 -15.30 -15.70 20.48
CA SER A 521 -16.07 -14.79 21.33
C SER A 521 -17.12 -14.02 20.53
N VAL A 522 -18.39 -14.19 20.92
CA VAL A 522 -19.50 -13.38 20.43
C VAL A 522 -19.49 -12.04 21.18
N LYS A 523 -19.28 -10.94 20.47
CA LYS A 523 -19.31 -9.61 21.06
C LYS A 523 -20.75 -9.12 21.13
N THR A 524 -21.30 -9.10 22.33
CA THR A 524 -22.62 -8.51 22.58
C THR A 524 -22.47 -7.05 22.96
N PHE A 525 -23.23 -6.18 22.29
CA PHE A 525 -23.22 -4.75 22.54
C PHE A 525 -24.42 -4.35 23.38
N THR A 526 -24.21 -4.17 24.67
CA THR A 526 -25.28 -3.95 25.67
C THR A 526 -25.59 -2.47 25.88
N SER A 527 -25.49 -1.65 24.84
CA SER A 527 -25.77 -0.21 24.93
C SER A 527 -26.25 0.31 23.58
N ALA A 528 -27.16 1.29 23.56
CA ALA A 528 -27.53 2.10 22.40
C ALA A 528 -26.34 2.91 21.83
N ARG A 529 -25.32 2.22 21.31
CA ARG A 529 -24.06 2.76 20.82
C ARG A 529 -23.68 2.09 19.51
N GLU A 530 -22.91 2.81 18.70
CA GLU A 530 -22.28 2.24 17.51
C GLU A 530 -20.92 1.60 17.88
N ILE A 531 -20.69 0.35 17.48
CA ILE A 531 -19.36 -0.28 17.54
C ILE A 531 -18.75 -0.35 16.14
N TYR A 532 -17.44 -0.28 16.08
CA TYR A 532 -16.69 -0.21 14.83
C TYR A 532 -16.01 -1.55 14.60
N VAL A 533 -16.23 -2.14 13.43
CA VAL A 533 -15.62 -3.41 13.06
C VAL A 533 -14.33 -3.12 12.32
N GLY A 534 -13.20 -3.32 13.00
CA GLY A 534 -11.86 -3.18 12.43
C GLY A 534 -10.92 -4.30 12.90
N VAL A 535 -9.69 -4.30 12.36
CA VAL A 535 -8.61 -5.20 12.81
C VAL A 535 -8.20 -4.84 14.24
N PRO A 536 -7.48 -5.68 15.01
CA PRO A 536 -7.01 -7.05 14.71
C PRO A 536 -8.11 -8.07 14.41
N PHE A 537 -9.33 -7.77 14.81
CA PHE A 537 -10.41 -8.74 14.95
C PHE A 537 -11.01 -9.19 13.62
N ARG A 538 -10.53 -10.33 13.10
CA ARG A 538 -11.12 -10.98 11.92
C ARG A 538 -12.09 -12.07 12.35
N GLY A 539 -13.21 -12.22 11.63
CA GLY A 539 -14.12 -13.35 11.81
C GLY A 539 -14.95 -13.35 13.09
N GLN A 540 -14.99 -12.24 13.84
CA GLN A 540 -15.83 -12.15 15.02
C GLN A 540 -17.31 -12.07 14.67
N ASN A 541 -18.14 -12.61 15.57
CA ASN A 541 -19.59 -12.43 15.51
C ASN A 541 -19.99 -11.32 16.47
N TYR A 542 -20.85 -10.43 16.01
CA TYR A 542 -21.35 -9.31 16.79
C TYR A 542 -22.85 -9.42 16.97
N ILE A 543 -23.37 -9.08 18.15
CA ILE A 543 -24.80 -9.09 18.46
C ILE A 543 -25.20 -7.73 19.02
N SER A 544 -26.23 -7.10 18.44
CA SER A 544 -26.84 -5.94 19.06
C SER A 544 -27.67 -6.36 20.27
N GLY A 545 -27.18 -6.00 21.46
CA GLY A 545 -27.80 -6.32 22.74
C GLY A 545 -28.91 -5.36 23.15
N GLU A 546 -28.98 -4.16 22.56
CA GLU A 546 -29.99 -3.14 22.88
C GLU A 546 -30.55 -2.43 21.64
N ALA A 547 -31.69 -1.77 21.84
CA ALA A 547 -32.31 -0.89 20.87
C ALA A 547 -31.40 0.32 20.55
N GLY A 548 -31.23 0.63 19.27
CA GLY A 548 -30.44 1.76 18.76
C GLY A 548 -28.96 1.46 18.62
N ALA A 549 -28.54 0.22 18.89
CA ALA A 549 -27.16 -0.19 18.73
C ALA A 549 -26.77 -0.30 17.24
N GLY A 550 -25.67 0.34 16.87
CA GLY A 550 -25.13 0.40 15.52
C GLY A 550 -23.85 -0.40 15.34
N VAL A 551 -23.52 -0.75 14.11
CA VAL A 551 -22.21 -1.34 13.76
C VAL A 551 -21.61 -0.65 12.53
N ASP A 552 -20.52 0.12 12.69
CA ASP A 552 -19.76 0.73 11.58
C ASP A 552 -18.77 -0.29 10.99
N VAL A 553 -19.09 -0.81 9.81
CA VAL A 553 -18.27 -1.76 9.04
C VAL A 553 -17.36 -1.09 8.01
N GLY A 554 -17.34 0.24 7.93
CA GLY A 554 -16.44 0.98 7.03
C GLY A 554 -14.95 0.74 7.33
N TRP A 555 -14.66 0.22 8.52
CA TRP A 555 -13.32 -0.03 9.06
C TRP A 555 -12.84 -1.46 8.92
N LEU A 556 -13.69 -2.33 8.36
CA LEU A 556 -13.37 -3.73 8.12
C LEU A 556 -12.10 -3.78 7.26
N PRO A 557 -11.09 -4.61 7.56
CA PRO A 557 -9.89 -4.67 6.73
C PRO A 557 -10.22 -5.17 5.34
N LEU A 558 -9.32 -4.94 4.38
CA LEU A 558 -9.44 -5.58 3.08
C LEU A 558 -9.50 -7.11 3.26
N ASN A 559 -10.50 -7.74 2.64
CA ASN A 559 -10.83 -9.17 2.77
C ASN A 559 -11.25 -9.59 4.19
N GLY A 560 -11.59 -8.63 5.06
CA GLY A 560 -12.23 -8.91 6.33
C GLY A 560 -13.67 -9.36 6.14
N GLU A 561 -14.11 -10.24 7.01
CA GLU A 561 -15.48 -10.75 7.11
C GLU A 561 -15.94 -10.70 8.57
N VAL A 562 -17.22 -10.40 8.75
CA VAL A 562 -17.88 -10.30 10.03
C VAL A 562 -19.34 -10.75 9.90
N ASN A 563 -19.87 -11.48 10.90
CA ASN A 563 -21.31 -11.68 11.01
C ASN A 563 -21.88 -10.77 12.10
N ILE A 564 -23.00 -10.13 11.80
CA ILE A 564 -23.68 -9.18 12.67
C ILE A 564 -25.12 -9.61 12.84
N GLU A 565 -25.48 -9.93 14.08
CA GLU A 565 -26.83 -10.24 14.52
C GLU A 565 -27.50 -8.95 15.02
N LEU A 566 -28.61 -8.59 14.38
CA LEU A 566 -29.44 -7.44 14.72
C LEU A 566 -30.62 -7.91 15.56
N GLY A 567 -30.48 -7.86 16.89
CA GLY A 567 -31.48 -8.30 17.87
C GLY A 567 -32.66 -7.33 18.06
N HIS A 568 -32.49 -6.05 17.72
CA HIS A 568 -33.47 -4.97 18.00
C HIS A 568 -33.90 -4.19 16.74
N ASN A 569 -35.11 -3.63 16.74
CA ASN A 569 -35.77 -3.08 15.54
C ASN A 569 -35.09 -1.85 14.93
N ASP A 570 -34.34 -1.12 15.75
CA ASP A 570 -33.60 0.10 15.43
C ASP A 570 -32.08 -0.16 15.42
N ALA A 571 -31.66 -1.42 15.49
CA ALA A 571 -30.27 -1.77 15.27
C ALA A 571 -29.90 -1.61 13.79
N TYR A 572 -28.69 -1.11 13.54
CA TYR A 572 -28.24 -0.78 12.19
C TYR A 572 -26.79 -1.21 11.92
N ILE A 573 -26.44 -1.34 10.64
CA ILE A 573 -25.09 -1.53 10.16
C ILE A 573 -24.74 -0.35 9.25
N TYR A 574 -23.74 0.43 9.59
CA TYR A 574 -23.30 1.59 8.82
C TYR A 574 -21.98 1.33 8.10
N SER A 575 -21.76 1.91 6.93
CA SER A 575 -20.48 1.89 6.24
C SER A 575 -20.17 3.25 5.64
N SER A 576 -19.09 3.86 6.11
CA SER A 576 -18.54 5.09 5.50
C SER A 576 -18.01 4.89 4.07
N LEU A 577 -17.81 3.64 3.63
CA LEU A 577 -17.40 3.30 2.25
C LEU A 577 -18.61 3.02 1.33
N GLY A 578 -19.82 2.99 1.89
CA GLY A 578 -21.04 2.55 1.23
C GLY A 578 -21.09 1.03 0.98
N PHE A 579 -22.29 0.53 0.69
CA PHE A 579 -22.52 -0.86 0.31
C PHE A 579 -22.55 -1.01 -1.22
N ALA A 580 -21.81 -1.98 -1.77
CA ALA A 580 -21.71 -2.19 -3.21
C ALA A 580 -23.08 -2.53 -3.84
N GLY A 581 -23.36 -1.97 -5.02
CA GLY A 581 -24.62 -2.18 -5.72
C GLY A 581 -25.75 -1.25 -5.27
N THR A 582 -25.51 -0.39 -4.27
CA THR A 582 -26.51 0.52 -3.71
C THR A 582 -26.11 1.97 -4.05
N GLY A 583 -27.05 2.76 -4.57
CA GLY A 583 -26.81 4.13 -5.04
C GLY A 583 -26.59 5.14 -3.91
N GLY A 584 -25.49 5.01 -3.16
CA GLY A 584 -25.16 5.90 -2.05
C GLY A 584 -25.81 5.53 -0.71
N THR A 585 -26.25 4.28 -0.54
CA THR A 585 -26.73 3.81 0.77
C THR A 585 -25.54 3.45 1.66
N ASN A 586 -25.58 3.95 2.89
CA ASN A 586 -24.51 3.77 3.85
C ASN A 586 -25.00 3.04 5.10
N THR A 587 -26.30 2.78 5.25
CA THR A 587 -26.89 2.20 6.46
C THR A 587 -27.85 1.07 6.11
N LEU A 588 -27.73 -0.07 6.78
CA LEU A 588 -28.67 -1.19 6.75
C LEU A 588 -29.43 -1.20 8.07
N ILE A 589 -30.75 -1.07 8.03
CA ILE A 589 -31.61 -1.09 9.22
C ILE A 589 -32.37 -2.40 9.24
N ARG A 590 -32.46 -3.05 10.39
CA ARG A 590 -33.25 -4.27 10.54
C ARG A 590 -34.73 -4.02 10.20
N THR A 591 -35.37 -4.95 9.48
CA THR A 591 -36.84 -4.92 9.36
C THR A 591 -37.49 -5.22 10.73
N PRO A 592 -38.41 -4.37 11.23
CA PRO A 592 -39.02 -4.57 12.55
C PRO A 592 -39.65 -5.96 12.73
N GLY A 593 -39.38 -6.59 13.87
CA GLY A 593 -39.99 -7.86 14.29
C GLY A 593 -39.35 -9.14 13.73
N VAL A 594 -38.28 -9.05 12.93
CA VAL A 594 -37.66 -10.22 12.28
C VAL A 594 -36.23 -10.41 12.78
N TYR A 595 -35.89 -11.52 13.41
CA TYR A 595 -34.49 -11.81 13.79
C TYR A 595 -33.59 -11.79 12.54
N THR A 596 -32.57 -10.92 12.53
CA THR A 596 -31.75 -10.68 11.34
C THR A 596 -30.28 -10.95 11.62
N VAL A 597 -29.64 -11.72 10.74
CA VAL A 597 -28.19 -11.95 10.74
C VAL A 597 -27.66 -11.54 9.37
N VAL A 598 -26.69 -10.63 9.38
CA VAL A 598 -26.05 -10.08 8.18
C VAL A 598 -24.58 -10.45 8.21
N ARG A 599 -24.10 -11.09 7.15
CA ARG A 599 -22.68 -11.24 6.87
C ARG A 599 -22.19 -10.04 6.08
N VAL A 600 -21.12 -9.42 6.53
CA VAL A 600 -20.51 -8.28 5.86
C VAL A 600 -19.07 -8.60 5.50
N ILE A 601 -18.67 -8.30 4.28
CA ILE A 601 -17.33 -8.58 3.74
C ILE A 601 -16.81 -7.33 3.06
N ARG A 602 -15.52 -7.02 3.22
CA ARG A 602 -14.87 -5.96 2.44
C ARG A 602 -14.06 -6.56 1.30
N ILE A 603 -14.45 -6.27 0.05
CA ILE A 603 -13.78 -6.76 -1.16
C ILE A 603 -13.37 -5.57 -2.02
N SER A 604 -12.09 -5.49 -2.40
CA SER A 604 -11.57 -4.47 -3.33
C SER A 604 -11.95 -3.02 -2.96
N GLY A 605 -11.94 -2.70 -1.66
CA GLY A 605 -12.27 -1.37 -1.14
C GLY A 605 -13.78 -1.07 -1.02
N ARG A 606 -14.67 -2.01 -1.35
CA ARG A 606 -16.12 -1.89 -1.18
C ARG A 606 -16.61 -2.79 -0.05
N ILE A 607 -17.69 -2.41 0.61
CA ILE A 607 -18.40 -3.31 1.53
C ILE A 607 -19.51 -4.03 0.76
N VAL A 608 -19.53 -5.35 0.84
CA VAL A 608 -20.64 -6.19 0.38
C VAL A 608 -21.30 -6.82 1.59
N TYR A 609 -22.59 -7.12 1.50
CA TYR A 609 -23.31 -7.79 2.56
C TYR A 609 -24.20 -8.90 2.00
N ALA A 610 -24.45 -9.91 2.81
CA ALA A 610 -25.40 -10.99 2.55
C ALA A 610 -26.26 -11.19 3.79
N VAL A 611 -27.58 -11.09 3.64
CA VAL A 611 -28.53 -11.40 4.71
C VAL A 611 -28.63 -12.92 4.82
N LEU A 612 -28.11 -13.49 5.90
CA LEU A 612 -28.14 -14.94 6.14
C LEU A 612 -29.50 -15.38 6.67
N THR A 613 -30.09 -14.56 7.54
CA THR A 613 -31.42 -14.77 8.13
C THR A 613 -32.12 -13.41 8.28
N GLY A 614 -33.43 -13.36 8.09
CA GLY A 614 -34.24 -12.16 8.27
C GLY A 614 -34.21 -11.20 7.07
N SER A 615 -34.30 -9.89 7.33
CA SER A 615 -34.21 -8.86 6.29
C SER A 615 -33.72 -7.51 6.84
N VAL A 616 -33.17 -6.70 5.94
CA VAL A 616 -32.73 -5.32 6.19
C VAL A 616 -33.34 -4.37 5.17
N VAL A 617 -33.44 -3.09 5.53
CA VAL A 617 -33.82 -1.98 4.67
C VAL A 617 -32.62 -1.07 4.53
N GLU A 618 -32.27 -0.73 3.29
CA GLU A 618 -31.18 0.20 3.01
C GLU A 618 -31.61 1.65 3.24
N SER A 619 -30.71 2.46 3.78
CA SER A 619 -30.89 3.88 4.05
C SER A 619 -29.65 4.65 3.61
N THR A 620 -29.87 5.79 2.96
CA THR A 620 -28.81 6.76 2.61
C THR A 620 -28.49 7.71 3.76
N THR A 621 -29.27 7.67 4.84
CA THR A 621 -29.04 8.53 6.00
C THR A 621 -27.87 7.99 6.81
N SER A 622 -26.76 8.74 6.82
CA SER A 622 -25.69 8.52 7.79
C SER A 622 -26.23 8.79 9.19
N PRO A 623 -25.94 7.93 10.18
CA PRO A 623 -26.29 8.23 11.56
C PRO A 623 -25.61 9.53 11.98
N ILE A 624 -26.38 10.46 12.54
CA ILE A 624 -25.83 11.64 13.21
C ILE A 624 -25.28 11.15 14.53
N ARG A 625 -24.00 11.42 14.76
CA ARG A 625 -23.26 10.99 15.93
C ARG A 625 -23.28 12.08 16.99
N ASP A 626 -23.16 11.71 18.27
CA ASP A 626 -23.32 12.64 19.40
C ASP A 626 -22.18 13.66 19.51
N ARG A 627 -21.04 13.32 18.93
CA ARG A 627 -19.80 14.09 19.01
C ARG A 627 -18.99 13.88 17.75
N SER A 628 -18.17 14.86 17.38
CA SER A 628 -17.13 14.67 16.36
C SER A 628 -15.75 14.80 16.97
N ILE A 629 -14.83 13.98 16.48
CA ILE A 629 -13.41 13.97 16.80
C ILE A 629 -12.66 14.14 15.49
N VAL A 630 -11.71 15.06 15.42
CA VAL A 630 -10.89 15.26 14.22
C VAL A 630 -9.44 14.90 14.51
N LEU A 631 -8.83 14.11 13.61
CA LEU A 631 -7.41 13.79 13.66
C LEU A 631 -6.64 14.90 12.95
N GLY A 632 -5.55 15.37 13.54
CA GLY A 632 -4.58 16.27 12.93
C GLY A 632 -3.16 15.72 13.00
N GLY A 633 -2.24 16.31 12.24
CA GLY A 633 -0.85 15.91 12.18
C GLY A 633 -0.47 15.09 10.94
N GLN A 634 0.60 14.31 11.03
CA GLN A 634 1.22 13.72 9.84
C GLN A 634 0.88 12.24 9.62
N SER A 635 1.77 11.51 8.97
CA SER A 635 1.51 10.20 8.37
C SER A 635 0.96 9.18 9.37
N HIS A 636 1.40 9.20 10.62
CA HIS A 636 0.89 8.32 11.67
C HIS A 636 -0.61 8.46 11.93
N MET A 637 -1.15 9.68 11.83
CA MET A 637 -2.58 9.92 12.00
C MET A 637 -3.33 9.73 10.69
N ALA A 638 -2.75 10.17 9.57
CA ALA A 638 -3.36 10.03 8.25
C ALA A 638 -3.53 8.56 7.82
N SER A 639 -2.48 7.75 7.99
CA SER A 639 -2.53 6.29 7.75
C SER A 639 -3.17 5.57 8.92
N GLY A 640 -2.85 5.97 10.16
CA GLY A 640 -3.41 5.42 11.39
C GLY A 640 -4.93 5.46 11.45
N TYR A 641 -5.55 6.49 10.88
CA TYR A 641 -6.99 6.56 10.68
C TYR A 641 -7.51 5.23 10.10
N ARG A 642 -6.94 4.77 8.98
CA ARG A 642 -7.31 3.52 8.29
C ARG A 642 -6.72 2.26 8.94
N LEU A 643 -5.62 2.40 9.68
CA LEU A 643 -4.87 1.30 10.29
C LEU A 643 -5.25 1.02 11.75
N GLY A 644 -6.32 1.64 12.28
CA GLY A 644 -6.91 1.24 13.55
C GLY A 644 -6.88 2.27 14.66
N VAL A 645 -6.31 3.47 14.47
CA VAL A 645 -6.36 4.54 15.50
C VAL A 645 -7.79 4.85 15.91
N VAL A 646 -8.70 4.97 14.93
CA VAL A 646 -10.12 5.23 15.22
C VAL A 646 -10.75 4.05 15.96
N ALA A 647 -10.52 2.82 15.49
CA ALA A 647 -11.03 1.61 16.16
C ALA A 647 -10.56 1.52 17.62
N GLY A 648 -9.26 1.69 17.87
CA GLY A 648 -8.72 1.65 19.22
C GLY A 648 -9.23 2.77 20.12
N LEU A 649 -9.38 3.99 19.58
CA LEU A 649 -9.94 5.13 20.30
C LEU A 649 -11.36 4.84 20.79
N LEU A 650 -12.17 4.26 19.91
CA LEU A 650 -13.57 3.95 20.15
C LEU A 650 -13.74 2.76 21.09
N ASP A 651 -12.96 1.71 20.89
CA ASP A 651 -12.95 0.53 21.74
C ASP A 651 -12.54 0.90 23.18
N GLY A 652 -11.56 1.79 23.30
CA GLY A 652 -11.16 2.36 24.58
C GLY A 652 -12.27 3.21 25.23
N MET A 653 -13.02 4.02 24.48
CA MET A 653 -14.18 4.75 24.99
C MET A 653 -15.33 3.81 25.42
N ALA A 654 -15.56 2.75 24.67
CA ALA A 654 -16.67 1.83 24.86
C ALA A 654 -16.46 0.82 26.02
N ASN A 655 -15.24 0.72 26.57
CA ASN A 655 -14.85 -0.30 27.55
C ASN A 655 -15.32 -1.71 27.11
N MET A 656 -14.98 -2.11 25.88
CA MET A 656 -15.25 -3.48 25.48
C MET A 656 -14.53 -4.42 26.45
N GLN A 657 -15.30 -5.15 27.27
CA GLN A 657 -14.82 -6.13 28.22
C GLN A 657 -14.26 -7.32 27.45
N TRP A 658 -13.06 -7.13 26.92
CA TRP A 658 -12.35 -8.11 26.11
C TRP A 658 -11.87 -9.31 26.91
N ARG A 659 -11.75 -9.17 28.24
CA ARG A 659 -11.27 -10.23 29.13
C ARG A 659 -12.08 -10.29 30.43
N PRO A 660 -12.48 -11.48 30.89
CA PRO A 660 -12.94 -11.68 32.26
C PRO A 660 -11.83 -11.25 33.23
N GLY A 661 -12.07 -10.19 34.02
CA GLY A 661 -11.18 -9.78 35.12
C GLY A 661 -10.40 -8.47 34.95
N GLY A 662 -10.61 -7.70 33.87
CA GLY A 662 -10.00 -6.37 33.75
C GLY A 662 -10.96 -5.36 33.13
N ASN A 663 -11.51 -4.45 33.94
CA ASN A 663 -12.09 -3.21 33.41
C ASN A 663 -10.93 -2.26 33.10
N TRP A 664 -10.40 -2.37 31.88
CA TRP A 664 -9.32 -1.54 31.37
C TRP A 664 -9.65 -0.05 31.37
N MET A 665 -10.94 0.23 31.25
CA MET A 665 -11.55 1.49 31.61
C MET A 665 -12.54 1.22 32.75
N PRO A 666 -12.34 1.78 33.95
CA PRO A 666 -13.22 1.53 35.09
C PRO A 666 -14.67 1.94 34.83
N THR A 667 -14.89 2.91 33.93
CA THR A 667 -16.21 3.42 33.59
C THR A 667 -16.27 3.73 32.09
N PRO A 668 -17.03 2.97 31.28
CA PRO A 668 -17.26 3.30 29.88
C PRO A 668 -17.94 4.66 29.72
N VAL A 669 -17.57 5.41 28.68
CA VAL A 669 -18.32 6.61 28.27
C VAL A 669 -19.36 6.24 27.22
N ASN A 670 -20.56 6.81 27.30
CA ASN A 670 -21.66 6.55 26.36
C ASN A 670 -21.64 7.54 25.20
N TRP A 671 -20.59 7.50 24.38
CA TRP A 671 -20.49 8.36 23.19
C TRP A 671 -20.46 7.52 21.94
N THR A 672 -21.16 7.99 20.92
CA THR A 672 -20.95 7.54 19.54
C THR A 672 -20.26 8.69 18.79
N PRO A 673 -18.93 8.71 18.63
CA PRO A 673 -18.27 9.85 18.00
C PRO A 673 -18.01 9.63 16.51
N HIS A 674 -18.18 10.67 15.70
CA HIS A 674 -17.75 10.74 14.31
C HIS A 674 -16.27 11.08 14.21
N ALA A 675 -15.46 10.20 13.62
CA ALA A 675 -14.06 10.47 13.38
C ALA A 675 -13.86 11.14 12.01
N ILE A 676 -13.16 12.27 11.98
CA ILE A 676 -12.78 12.98 10.75
C ILE A 676 -11.27 12.82 10.59
N ASN A 677 -10.83 12.27 9.45
CA ASN A 677 -9.41 12.27 9.14
C ASN A 677 -9.02 13.67 8.65
N GLY A 678 -8.55 14.57 9.51
CA GLY A 678 -7.98 15.86 9.09
C GLY A 678 -6.47 15.82 8.87
N ALA A 679 -5.81 14.68 9.13
CA ALA A 679 -4.36 14.54 9.04
C ALA A 679 -3.88 14.38 7.58
N SER A 680 -2.63 14.77 7.34
CA SER A 680 -2.00 14.79 6.01
C SER A 680 -0.57 14.25 6.11
N GLY A 681 -0.26 13.19 5.37
CA GLY A 681 1.07 12.56 5.40
C GLY A 681 2.18 13.50 4.92
N GLU A 682 3.41 13.23 5.38
CA GLU A 682 4.63 13.96 4.97
C GLU A 682 4.54 15.48 5.19
N THR A 683 3.89 15.91 6.27
CA THR A 683 3.71 17.32 6.62
C THR A 683 4.61 17.74 7.78
N ALA A 684 5.27 18.89 7.62
CA ALA A 684 6.01 19.57 8.69
C ALA A 684 5.11 20.61 9.41
N ILE A 685 5.44 21.02 10.63
CA ILE A 685 4.77 22.17 11.26
C ILE A 685 4.98 23.42 10.42
N SER A 686 6.23 23.64 10.00
CA SER A 686 6.69 24.91 9.42
C SER A 686 7.04 24.79 7.94
N SER A 687 6.70 25.82 7.15
CA SER A 687 7.17 25.97 5.76
C SER A 687 8.70 26.06 5.63
N VAL A 688 9.40 26.42 6.71
CA VAL A 688 10.87 26.41 6.78
C VAL A 688 11.43 24.99 6.67
N ALA A 689 10.72 23.99 7.18
CA ALA A 689 11.12 22.58 7.09
C ALA A 689 10.62 21.90 5.81
N SER A 690 9.42 22.23 5.34
CA SER A 690 8.83 21.65 4.12
C SER A 690 7.71 22.54 3.59
N ALA A 691 7.59 22.71 2.26
CA ALA A 691 6.46 23.42 1.65
C ALA A 691 5.10 22.73 1.95
N ASN A 692 5.10 21.42 2.15
CA ASN A 692 3.94 20.70 2.67
C ASN A 692 3.88 20.86 4.19
N CYS A 693 3.27 21.95 4.65
CA CYS A 693 3.30 22.38 6.06
C CYS A 693 1.91 22.65 6.64
N TRP A 694 1.86 22.75 7.97
CA TRP A 694 0.70 23.22 8.72
C TRP A 694 0.66 24.75 8.84
N TRP A 695 1.81 25.41 8.93
CA TRP A 695 1.95 26.86 8.95
C TRP A 695 2.93 27.34 7.88
N ASP A 696 2.51 28.34 7.10
CA ASP A 696 3.42 29.06 6.23
C ASP A 696 4.07 30.22 6.99
N HIS A 697 5.25 29.96 7.56
CA HIS A 697 6.00 30.90 8.37
C HIS A 697 6.31 32.22 7.64
N ALA A 698 6.60 32.16 6.34
CA ALA A 698 6.98 33.36 5.57
C ALA A 698 5.82 34.35 5.41
N ASN A 699 4.59 33.83 5.35
CA ASN A 699 3.37 34.61 5.14
C ASN A 699 2.51 34.75 6.41
N ASP A 700 2.91 34.11 7.50
CA ASP A 700 2.16 34.02 8.75
C ASP A 700 0.69 33.59 8.51
N SER A 701 0.53 32.48 7.78
CA SER A 701 -0.77 32.01 7.30
C SER A 701 -0.90 30.49 7.30
N ASP A 702 -2.12 29.99 7.09
CA ASP A 702 -2.39 28.55 6.96
C ASP A 702 -1.47 27.89 5.91
N GLY A 703 -0.79 26.82 6.31
CA GLY A 703 -0.13 25.92 5.37
C GLY A 703 -1.15 25.01 4.65
N PRO A 704 -0.75 24.34 3.55
CA PRO A 704 -1.64 23.46 2.78
C PRO A 704 -2.31 22.34 3.62
N ALA A 705 -1.62 21.84 4.64
CA ALA A 705 -2.16 20.80 5.52
C ALA A 705 -3.29 21.31 6.41
N LEU A 706 -3.15 22.54 6.95
CA LEU A 706 -4.16 23.16 7.79
C LEU A 706 -5.40 23.55 6.98
N ILE A 707 -5.23 24.05 5.74
CA ILE A 707 -6.35 24.29 4.81
C ILE A 707 -7.12 22.99 4.58
N THR A 708 -6.42 21.90 4.24
CA THR A 708 -7.03 20.58 4.02
C THR A 708 -7.79 20.11 5.28
N TRP A 709 -7.23 20.33 6.47
CA TRP A 709 -7.87 19.99 7.73
C TRP A 709 -9.20 20.74 7.93
N LYS A 710 -9.22 22.06 7.68
CA LYS A 710 -10.42 22.91 7.76
C LYS A 710 -11.49 22.45 6.76
N ASP A 711 -11.09 22.18 5.52
CA ASP A 711 -12.02 21.74 4.45
C ASP A 711 -12.70 20.40 4.78
N ARG A 712 -11.97 19.45 5.38
CA ARG A 712 -12.54 18.15 5.79
C ARG A 712 -13.54 18.29 6.93
N ILE A 713 -13.32 19.23 7.85
CA ILE A 713 -14.29 19.55 8.91
C ILE A 713 -15.54 20.19 8.32
N ALA A 714 -15.38 21.19 7.45
CA ALA A 714 -16.49 21.84 6.77
C ALA A 714 -17.34 20.82 5.98
N THR A 715 -16.69 19.87 5.30
CA THR A 715 -17.36 18.77 4.60
C THR A 715 -18.16 17.88 5.54
N ALA A 716 -17.60 17.50 6.70
CA ALA A 716 -18.29 16.67 7.69
C ALA A 716 -19.50 17.38 8.31
N ILE A 717 -19.37 18.68 8.62
CA ILE A 717 -20.47 19.51 9.15
C ILE A 717 -21.57 19.67 8.10
N ALA A 718 -21.20 19.90 6.83
CA ALA A 718 -22.18 19.96 5.73
C ALA A 718 -22.93 18.64 5.55
N ALA A 719 -22.33 17.51 5.94
CA ALA A 719 -22.97 16.19 6.01
C ALA A 719 -23.80 15.96 7.30
N GLY A 720 -24.00 16.98 8.13
CA GLY A 720 -24.83 16.94 9.34
C GLY A 720 -24.13 16.47 10.61
N GLN A 721 -22.81 16.26 10.58
CA GLN A 721 -22.06 15.87 11.77
C GLN A 721 -21.84 17.06 12.70
N PRO A 722 -21.80 16.85 14.03
CA PRO A 722 -21.53 17.95 14.97
C PRO A 722 -20.14 18.54 14.73
N VAL A 723 -19.94 19.78 15.14
CA VAL A 723 -18.62 20.42 15.11
C VAL A 723 -17.67 19.64 16.01
N PRO A 724 -16.42 19.36 15.58
CA PRO A 724 -15.47 18.66 16.43
C PRO A 724 -15.15 19.44 17.70
N GLU A 725 -15.28 18.77 18.84
CA GLU A 725 -14.88 19.30 20.15
C GLU A 725 -13.52 18.71 20.56
N ASP A 726 -13.10 17.57 20.00
CA ASP A 726 -11.83 16.93 20.33
C ASP A 726 -10.92 16.81 19.11
N VAL A 727 -9.68 17.26 19.25
CA VAL A 727 -8.61 17.14 18.24
C VAL A 727 -7.58 16.14 18.74
N ILE A 728 -7.38 15.05 18.01
CA ILE A 728 -6.32 14.09 18.29
C ILE A 728 -5.12 14.41 17.40
N TRP A 729 -3.97 14.66 17.99
CA TRP A 729 -2.80 15.20 17.30
C TRP A 729 -1.56 14.32 17.49
N ALA A 730 -0.90 13.97 16.37
CA ALA A 730 0.46 13.42 16.40
C ALA A 730 1.22 13.84 15.13
N GLN A 731 2.30 14.59 15.33
CA GLN A 731 3.08 15.20 14.25
C GLN A 731 4.52 15.48 14.74
N GLY A 732 5.50 15.54 13.83
CA GLY A 732 6.81 16.17 14.10
C GLY A 732 7.97 15.46 13.43
N GLU A 733 7.76 14.25 12.91
CA GLU A 733 8.83 13.44 12.33
C GLU A 733 9.44 14.10 11.09
N SER A 734 8.64 14.89 10.36
CA SER A 734 9.10 15.68 9.20
C SER A 734 9.92 16.91 9.62
N ASP A 735 9.69 17.46 10.82
CA ASP A 735 10.48 18.59 11.36
C ASP A 735 11.82 18.13 11.95
N CYS A 736 11.92 16.86 12.38
CA CYS A 736 13.11 16.34 13.06
C CYS A 736 14.41 16.54 12.27
N ALA A 737 14.38 16.41 10.93
CA ALA A 737 15.56 16.61 10.11
C ALA A 737 16.03 18.08 10.14
N ALA A 738 15.11 19.02 9.92
CA ALA A 738 15.41 20.45 9.90
C ALA A 738 15.80 20.98 11.29
N LEU A 739 15.19 20.47 12.37
CA LEU A 739 15.58 20.77 13.74
C LEU A 739 16.96 20.20 14.10
N THR A 740 17.33 19.03 13.53
CA THR A 740 18.65 18.43 13.76
C THR A 740 19.75 19.19 13.02
N SER A 741 19.48 19.62 11.78
CA SER A 741 20.44 20.43 10.99
C SER A 741 20.52 21.89 11.42
N GLY A 742 19.56 22.37 12.22
CA GLY A 742 19.43 23.77 12.61
C GLY A 742 18.81 24.66 11.52
N THR A 743 18.32 24.07 10.41
CA THR A 743 17.58 24.79 9.37
C THR A 743 16.26 25.34 9.92
N LEU A 744 15.61 24.58 10.80
CA LEU A 744 14.50 25.03 11.62
C LEU A 744 15.00 25.23 13.06
N SER A 745 14.85 26.44 13.60
CA SER A 745 15.18 26.70 15.00
C SER A 745 14.05 26.26 15.92
N LEU A 746 14.37 25.94 17.18
CA LEU A 746 13.38 25.57 18.19
C LEU A 746 12.37 26.70 18.45
N ALA A 747 12.81 27.96 18.34
CA ALA A 747 11.99 29.15 18.50
C ALA A 747 10.97 29.30 17.36
N VAL A 748 11.41 29.17 16.10
CA VAL A 748 10.52 29.22 14.92
C VAL A 748 9.52 28.06 14.96
N HIS A 749 9.98 26.84 15.29
CA HIS A 749 9.06 25.72 15.47
C HIS A 749 8.03 25.98 16.57
N TRP A 750 8.41 26.65 17.66
CA TRP A 750 7.48 27.00 18.73
C TRP A 750 6.44 28.02 18.27
N GLU A 751 6.85 29.09 17.60
CA GLU A 751 5.97 30.12 17.04
C GLU A 751 4.93 29.48 16.11
N ASP A 752 5.37 28.73 15.11
CA ASP A 752 4.50 28.09 14.14
C ASP A 752 3.57 27.05 14.78
N LEU A 753 4.08 26.25 15.73
CA LEU A 753 3.26 25.27 16.47
C LEU A 753 2.12 25.96 17.23
N THR A 754 2.42 27.07 17.92
CA THR A 754 1.41 27.83 18.66
C THR A 754 0.40 28.49 17.72
N ALA A 755 0.84 29.00 16.57
CA ALA A 755 -0.03 29.58 15.55
C ALA A 755 -1.01 28.55 15.00
N VAL A 756 -0.53 27.35 14.64
CA VAL A 756 -1.39 26.24 14.16
C VAL A 756 -2.45 25.88 15.19
N PHE A 757 -2.07 25.68 16.45
CA PHE A 757 -3.03 25.28 17.49
C PHE A 757 -4.04 26.38 17.80
N ALA A 758 -3.60 27.64 17.85
CA ALA A 758 -4.48 28.79 18.03
C ALA A 758 -5.50 28.90 16.89
N GLU A 759 -5.05 28.77 15.64
CA GLU A 759 -5.88 28.87 14.45
C GLU A 759 -6.86 27.69 14.34
N MET A 760 -6.42 26.45 14.60
CA MET A 760 -7.32 25.29 14.65
C MET A 760 -8.43 25.49 15.69
N ARG A 761 -8.08 26.00 16.88
CA ARG A 761 -9.07 26.26 17.94
C ARG A 761 -10.02 27.40 17.56
N ALA A 762 -9.50 28.50 17.02
CA ALA A 762 -10.30 29.63 16.56
C ALA A 762 -11.29 29.20 15.47
N HIS A 763 -10.84 28.38 14.51
CA HIS A 763 -11.68 27.81 13.46
C HIS A 763 -12.84 26.98 14.03
N LEU A 764 -12.56 26.06 14.97
CA LEU A 764 -13.60 25.23 15.60
C LEU A 764 -14.60 26.08 16.39
N ILE A 765 -14.14 27.08 17.14
CA ILE A 765 -15.03 28.02 17.85
C ILE A 765 -15.89 28.81 16.86
N GLY A 766 -15.30 29.27 15.76
CA GLY A 766 -16.01 29.98 14.68
C GLY A 766 -17.10 29.13 14.02
N LEU A 767 -16.92 27.81 14.00
CA LEU A 767 -17.92 26.84 13.54
C LEU A 767 -18.99 26.50 14.61
N GLY A 768 -18.79 26.90 15.86
CA GLY A 768 -19.74 26.72 16.96
C GLY A 768 -19.33 25.73 18.04
N ALA A 769 -18.09 25.22 18.03
CA ALA A 769 -17.58 24.43 19.16
C ALA A 769 -17.42 25.31 20.40
N THR A 770 -17.84 24.79 21.54
CA THR A 770 -17.90 25.53 22.81
C THR A 770 -16.61 25.40 23.61
N ASP A 771 -15.95 24.25 23.56
CA ASP A 771 -14.74 23.97 24.31
C ASP A 771 -13.82 22.98 23.58
N PRO A 772 -13.21 23.37 22.44
CA PRO A 772 -12.28 22.51 21.74
C PRO A 772 -11.08 22.12 22.60
N ARG A 773 -10.81 20.81 22.68
CA ARG A 773 -9.69 20.21 23.41
C ARG A 773 -8.75 19.48 22.47
N PHE A 774 -7.46 19.55 22.77
CA PHE A 774 -6.41 18.98 21.92
C PHE A 774 -5.63 17.94 22.71
N PHE A 775 -5.44 16.76 22.14
CA PHE A 775 -4.80 15.60 22.77
C PHE A 775 -3.56 15.24 21.96
N ILE A 776 -2.38 15.44 22.55
CA ILE A 776 -1.10 15.25 21.86
C ILE A 776 -0.52 13.87 22.19
N GLY A 777 -0.35 13.06 21.16
CA GLY A 777 0.48 11.85 21.20
C GLY A 777 1.95 12.24 20.98
N MET A 778 2.81 11.83 21.90
CA MET A 778 4.23 12.15 21.84
C MET A 778 4.93 11.40 20.72
N LEU A 779 5.87 12.09 20.07
CA LEU A 779 6.57 11.60 18.88
C LEU A 779 7.21 10.24 19.11
N GLY A 780 7.00 9.33 18.16
CA GLY A 780 7.30 7.92 18.31
C GLY A 780 8.73 7.48 17.96
N ARG A 781 8.83 6.20 17.60
CA ARG A 781 10.08 5.47 17.34
C ARG A 781 10.76 5.89 16.03
N GLY A 782 12.05 5.56 15.91
CA GLY A 782 12.84 5.69 14.69
C GLY A 782 14.00 4.71 14.74
N GLU A 783 13.71 3.44 14.44
CA GLU A 783 14.65 2.32 14.64
C GLU A 783 15.80 2.32 13.60
N ASP A 784 15.59 2.93 12.42
CA ASP A 784 16.60 2.99 11.38
C ASP A 784 17.73 3.98 11.72
N PRO A 785 18.95 3.75 11.19
CA PRO A 785 20.10 4.60 11.45
C PRO A 785 19.89 6.08 11.07
N VAL A 786 19.13 6.37 10.00
CA VAL A 786 18.90 7.75 9.54
C VAL A 786 18.07 8.51 10.56
N ARG A 787 17.01 7.90 11.10
CA ARG A 787 16.17 8.52 12.15
C ARG A 787 16.89 8.59 13.49
N ARG A 788 17.73 7.60 13.83
CA ARG A 788 18.64 7.69 14.99
C ARG A 788 19.58 8.90 14.90
N GLY A 789 20.06 9.21 13.70
CA GLY A 789 20.83 10.43 13.42
C GLY A 789 20.07 11.74 13.69
N ARG A 790 18.73 11.70 13.84
CA ARG A 790 17.86 12.85 14.10
C ARG A 790 17.44 12.98 15.56
N ALA A 791 18.17 12.36 16.49
CA ALA A 791 17.81 12.34 17.91
C ALA A 791 17.55 13.74 18.50
N ARG A 792 18.33 14.76 18.09
CA ARG A 792 18.12 16.16 18.49
C ARG A 792 16.76 16.69 18.08
N GLY A 793 16.37 16.45 16.82
CA GLY A 793 15.07 16.87 16.30
C GLY A 793 13.89 16.25 17.04
N TYR A 794 13.93 14.94 17.31
CA TYR A 794 12.89 14.26 18.09
C TYR A 794 12.74 14.85 19.50
N THR A 795 13.87 15.09 20.17
CA THR A 795 13.88 15.72 21.50
C THR A 795 13.36 17.15 21.46
N ALA A 796 13.72 17.93 20.44
CA ALA A 796 13.25 19.30 20.22
C ALA A 796 11.73 19.39 20.03
N VAL A 797 11.15 18.53 19.18
CA VAL A 797 9.69 18.44 19.00
C VAL A 797 9.01 18.13 20.33
N ARG A 798 9.47 17.09 21.06
CA ARG A 798 8.88 16.72 22.37
C ARG A 798 9.00 17.85 23.40
N GLN A 799 10.11 18.59 23.44
CA GLN A 799 10.25 19.76 24.31
C GLN A 799 9.17 20.80 24.00
N ASN A 800 8.96 21.15 22.73
CA ASN A 800 7.94 22.13 22.35
C ASN A 800 6.51 21.63 22.63
N TYR A 801 6.22 20.33 22.47
CA TYR A 801 4.92 19.79 22.91
C TYR A 801 4.71 19.84 24.41
N LEU A 802 5.70 19.45 25.21
CA LEU A 802 5.62 19.56 26.67
C LEU A 802 5.41 21.01 27.11
N ARG A 803 6.10 21.95 26.45
CA ARG A 803 5.89 23.39 26.67
C ARG A 803 4.46 23.82 26.32
N LEU A 804 3.94 23.38 25.17
CA LEU A 804 2.58 23.71 24.75
C LEU A 804 1.53 23.21 25.74
N ILE A 805 1.68 21.97 26.20
CA ILE A 805 0.80 21.35 27.21
C ILE A 805 0.87 22.12 28.54
N ALA A 806 2.05 22.55 28.96
CA ALA A 806 2.22 23.30 30.20
C ALA A 806 1.65 24.73 30.13
N GLU A 807 1.77 25.38 28.97
CA GLU A 807 1.36 26.79 28.78
C GLU A 807 -0.10 26.95 28.30
N THR A 808 -0.75 25.88 27.84
CA THR A 808 -2.07 25.95 27.19
C THR A 808 -3.09 25.01 27.83
N ALA A 809 -4.01 25.54 28.64
CA ALA A 809 -4.94 24.75 29.47
C ALA A 809 -5.93 23.84 28.71
N TRP A 810 -6.13 24.05 27.41
CA TRP A 810 -6.99 23.24 26.54
C TRP A 810 -6.21 22.23 25.68
N VAL A 811 -4.87 22.17 25.87
CA VAL A 811 -3.99 21.17 25.27
C VAL A 811 -3.58 20.17 26.34
N HIS A 812 -3.67 18.89 26.02
CA HIS A 812 -3.50 17.79 26.96
C HIS A 812 -2.47 16.81 26.43
N TYR A 813 -1.60 16.37 27.34
CA TYR A 813 -0.80 15.17 27.13
C TYR A 813 -1.75 13.98 26.97
N ALA A 814 -1.58 13.19 25.91
CA ALA A 814 -2.40 12.00 25.70
C ALA A 814 -1.65 10.71 26.00
N CYS A 815 -0.61 10.41 25.24
CA CYS A 815 0.06 9.12 25.30
C CYS A 815 1.43 9.13 24.62
N GLU A 816 2.20 8.08 24.90
CA GLU A 816 3.43 7.77 24.18
C GLU A 816 3.19 6.88 22.98
N ALA A 817 4.04 7.07 21.97
CA ALA A 817 4.00 6.31 20.73
C ALA A 817 5.32 5.57 20.42
N TYR A 818 6.36 5.77 21.23
CA TYR A 818 7.70 5.27 20.91
C TYR A 818 7.86 3.75 21.11
N ASP A 819 7.00 3.09 21.87
CA ASP A 819 7.00 1.62 22.06
C ASP A 819 6.05 0.89 21.13
N LEU A 820 5.25 1.63 20.36
CA LEU A 820 4.24 1.03 19.50
C LEU A 820 4.89 0.19 18.40
N PRO A 821 4.34 -1.02 18.12
CA PRO A 821 4.87 -1.85 17.07
C PRO A 821 4.66 -1.16 15.72
N GLY A 822 5.69 -1.23 14.87
CA GLY A 822 5.58 -0.83 13.48
C GLY A 822 6.25 -1.82 12.55
N VAL A 823 6.10 -1.57 11.25
CA VAL A 823 6.71 -2.41 10.21
C VAL A 823 8.23 -2.21 10.25
N PHE A 824 9.02 -3.26 10.04
CA PHE A 824 10.48 -3.19 10.13
C PHE A 824 11.04 -2.08 9.22
N ASN A 825 11.90 -1.20 9.77
CA ASN A 825 12.43 0.02 9.12
C ASN A 825 11.38 1.07 8.68
N ASP A 826 10.10 0.81 8.83
CA ASP A 826 9.05 1.78 8.55
C ASP A 826 8.88 2.73 9.75
N VAL A 827 8.71 4.01 9.44
CA VAL A 827 8.31 5.01 10.44
C VAL A 827 6.91 4.69 10.93
N HIS A 828 6.04 4.18 10.07
CA HIS A 828 4.63 4.00 10.39
C HIS A 828 4.40 2.84 11.36
N TYR A 829 3.37 3.03 12.19
CA TYR A 829 2.90 1.98 13.09
C TYR A 829 2.23 0.87 12.30
N SER A 830 2.35 -0.35 12.82
CA SER A 830 1.61 -1.48 12.31
C SER A 830 0.14 -1.27 12.65
N PHE A 831 -0.71 -2.18 12.19
CA PHE A 831 -2.10 -2.15 12.59
C PHE A 831 -2.25 -2.16 14.12
N LEU A 832 -1.60 -3.13 14.80
CA LEU A 832 -1.66 -3.26 16.26
C LEU A 832 -1.12 -2.00 16.95
N GLY A 833 -0.09 -1.38 16.39
CA GLY A 833 0.47 -0.13 16.92
C GLY A 833 -0.50 1.03 16.81
N SER A 834 -1.13 1.20 15.65
CA SER A 834 -2.17 2.21 15.40
C SER A 834 -3.38 2.01 16.31
N TYR A 835 -3.87 0.78 16.46
CA TYR A 835 -4.96 0.43 17.38
C TYR A 835 -4.61 0.76 18.83
N THR A 836 -3.45 0.31 19.30
CA THR A 836 -2.97 0.62 20.66
C THR A 836 -2.81 2.14 20.87
N PHE A 837 -2.37 2.87 19.83
CA PHE A 837 -2.26 4.32 19.90
C PHE A 837 -3.61 5.00 20.14
N GLY A 838 -4.60 4.64 19.33
CA GLY A 838 -5.98 5.07 19.49
C GLY A 838 -6.52 4.77 20.89
N TYR A 839 -6.31 3.54 21.35
CA TYR A 839 -6.72 3.12 22.70
C TYR A 839 -6.12 4.00 23.78
N ARG A 840 -4.83 4.32 23.70
CA ARG A 840 -4.19 5.22 24.67
C ARG A 840 -4.74 6.64 24.62
N PHE A 841 -5.07 7.16 23.44
CA PHE A 841 -5.76 8.45 23.33
C PHE A 841 -7.11 8.46 24.06
N SER A 842 -7.88 7.36 23.98
CA SER A 842 -9.18 7.28 24.64
C SER A 842 -9.09 7.56 26.14
N ARG A 843 -8.05 7.05 26.81
CA ARG A 843 -7.83 7.23 28.25
C ARG A 843 -7.68 8.72 28.60
N ALA A 844 -6.91 9.45 27.81
CA ALA A 844 -6.73 10.89 27.98
C ALA A 844 -8.02 11.67 27.68
N VAL A 845 -8.72 11.32 26.61
CA VAL A 845 -10.02 11.95 26.29
C VAL A 845 -11.01 11.74 27.43
N ASN A 846 -11.11 10.53 27.98
CA ASN A 846 -12.05 10.22 29.06
C ASN A 846 -11.66 10.88 30.39
N ASN A 847 -10.37 11.05 30.66
CA ASN A 847 -9.92 11.82 31.82
C ASN A 847 -10.42 13.27 31.74
N VAL A 848 -10.26 13.91 30.57
CA VAL A 848 -10.63 15.32 30.37
C VAL A 848 -12.15 15.50 30.27
N ARG A 849 -12.82 14.63 29.52
CA ARG A 849 -14.23 14.82 29.12
C ARG A 849 -15.23 14.13 30.02
N ALA A 850 -14.84 13.04 30.68
CA ALA A 850 -15.69 12.30 31.61
C ALA A 850 -15.20 12.38 33.07
N GLY A 851 -14.18 13.20 33.34
CA GLY A 851 -13.64 13.39 34.70
C GLY A 851 -13.02 12.13 35.30
N GLN A 852 -12.54 11.22 34.45
CA GLN A 852 -11.93 9.97 34.88
C GLN A 852 -10.46 10.17 35.31
N ALA A 853 -9.90 9.15 35.97
CA ALA A 853 -8.53 9.14 36.45
C ALA A 853 -7.74 7.93 35.90
N ASN A 854 -7.92 7.63 34.61
CA ASN A 854 -7.18 6.56 33.94
C ASN A 854 -5.69 6.89 33.93
N SER A 855 -4.82 5.91 34.24
CA SER A 855 -3.37 6.08 34.12
C SER A 855 -3.00 6.36 32.66
N LEU A 856 -2.13 7.33 32.40
CA LEU A 856 -1.52 7.55 31.07
C LEU A 856 -0.08 7.02 31.03
N GLY A 857 0.25 6.09 31.92
CA GLY A 857 1.59 5.54 32.12
C GLY A 857 2.32 6.14 33.32
N PRO A 858 3.47 5.56 33.67
CA PRO A 858 4.27 6.03 34.79
C PRO A 858 4.88 7.39 34.51
N GLN A 859 5.23 8.13 35.56
CA GLN A 859 5.73 9.51 35.45
C GLN A 859 6.85 9.78 36.44
N VAL A 860 7.79 10.65 36.09
CA VAL A 860 8.77 11.15 37.05
C VAL A 860 8.08 12.08 38.05
N THR A 861 8.20 11.75 39.33
CA THR A 861 7.59 12.48 40.45
C THR A 861 8.59 13.34 41.21
N ALA A 862 9.88 13.03 41.11
CA ALA A 862 10.96 13.83 41.66
C ALA A 862 12.25 13.63 40.85
N ALA A 863 13.07 14.68 40.78
CA ALA A 863 14.44 14.64 40.26
C ALA A 863 15.35 15.28 41.31
N THR A 864 16.32 14.53 41.84
CA THR A 864 17.18 14.99 42.94
C THR A 864 18.64 14.77 42.59
N LEU A 865 19.46 15.83 42.72
CA LEU A 865 20.90 15.74 42.52
C LEU A 865 21.56 14.88 43.61
N GLN A 866 22.59 14.14 43.21
CA GLN A 866 23.42 13.26 44.03
C GLN A 866 24.88 13.38 43.59
N ASP A 867 25.80 12.79 44.35
CA ASP A 867 27.24 12.70 44.00
C ASP A 867 27.85 14.06 43.59
N GLU A 868 27.69 15.07 44.46
CA GLU A 868 28.18 16.43 44.21
C GLU A 868 27.63 17.05 42.91
N GLY A 869 26.40 16.71 42.54
CA GLY A 869 25.72 17.22 41.36
C GLY A 869 25.99 16.44 40.07
N ARG A 870 26.86 15.41 40.08
CA ARG A 870 27.17 14.62 38.87
C ARG A 870 26.14 13.54 38.54
N SER A 871 25.33 13.16 39.52
CA SER A 871 24.27 12.19 39.37
C SER A 871 22.91 12.82 39.66
N VAL A 872 21.87 12.28 39.06
CA VAL A 872 20.48 12.66 39.30
C VAL A 872 19.62 11.42 39.45
N ARG A 873 18.87 11.37 40.55
CA ARG A 873 17.89 10.32 40.83
C ARG A 873 16.52 10.78 40.35
N LEU A 874 15.97 10.08 39.36
CA LEU A 874 14.63 10.26 38.81
C LEU A 874 13.68 9.25 39.45
N THR A 875 12.88 9.69 40.43
CA THR A 875 11.90 8.83 41.11
C THR A 875 10.65 8.68 40.24
N ILE A 876 10.29 7.45 39.88
CA ILE A 876 9.17 7.15 39.00
C ILE A 876 7.99 6.65 39.82
N GLY A 877 6.82 7.27 39.61
CA GLY A 877 5.54 6.82 40.15
C GLY A 877 4.75 5.99 39.13
N GLY A 878 4.04 4.98 39.62
CA GLY A 878 3.13 4.11 38.86
C GLY A 878 2.64 2.97 39.75
N SER A 879 1.63 2.22 39.30
CA SER A 879 1.03 1.15 40.12
C SER A 879 1.84 -0.14 40.12
N SER A 880 2.33 -0.58 38.96
CA SER A 880 3.07 -1.82 38.80
C SER A 880 4.23 -1.64 37.82
N LEU A 881 5.27 -0.94 38.27
CA LEU A 881 6.42 -0.62 37.43
C LEU A 881 7.24 -1.86 37.08
N ARG A 882 7.43 -2.10 35.78
CA ARG A 882 8.52 -2.92 35.26
C ARG A 882 9.68 -1.98 34.90
N MET A 883 10.77 -2.13 35.63
CA MET A 883 12.01 -1.41 35.36
C MET A 883 12.87 -2.23 34.38
N PRO A 884 13.52 -1.58 33.39
CA PRO A 884 14.38 -2.24 32.42
C PRO A 884 15.73 -2.64 33.02
N SER A 885 16.33 -3.76 32.62
CA SER A 885 17.71 -4.09 32.98
C SER A 885 18.74 -3.19 32.27
N ASN A 886 18.40 -2.67 31.08
CA ASN A 886 19.25 -1.78 30.31
C ASN A 886 18.51 -0.49 29.91
N PRO A 887 18.25 0.42 30.87
CA PRO A 887 17.45 1.62 30.64
C PRO A 887 18.01 2.48 29.50
N ALA A 888 17.13 2.94 28.62
CA ALA A 888 17.47 3.90 27.58
C ALA A 888 18.02 5.19 28.21
N MET A 889 19.05 5.75 27.59
CA MET A 889 19.66 6.99 28.08
C MET A 889 18.69 8.17 27.91
N PRO A 890 18.58 9.08 28.90
CA PRO A 890 17.90 10.35 28.69
C PRO A 890 18.81 11.34 27.96
N TRP A 891 18.23 12.45 27.52
CA TRP A 891 18.98 13.59 26.99
C TRP A 891 19.10 14.68 28.07
N ILE A 892 20.34 15.08 28.36
CA ILE A 892 20.60 16.12 29.35
C ILE A 892 20.86 17.44 28.61
N ILE A 893 19.92 18.37 28.77
CA ILE A 893 20.01 19.73 28.28
C ILE A 893 20.95 20.51 29.21
N PRO A 894 22.04 21.11 28.68
CA PRO A 894 22.98 21.87 29.50
C PRO A 894 22.32 23.08 30.16
N ALA A 895 22.90 23.56 31.27
CA ALA A 895 22.40 24.73 31.97
C ALA A 895 22.26 25.95 31.02
N GLY A 896 21.07 26.54 30.98
CA GLY A 896 20.74 27.67 30.10
C GLY A 896 20.54 27.31 28.61
N GLY A 897 20.70 26.04 28.23
CA GLY A 897 20.47 25.56 26.87
C GLY A 897 19.05 25.05 26.61
N ASP A 898 18.90 24.39 25.46
CA ASP A 898 17.67 23.77 24.97
C ASP A 898 17.93 22.40 24.33
N ALA A 899 16.90 21.75 23.79
CA ALA A 899 17.03 20.46 23.11
C ALA A 899 17.89 20.48 21.84
N GLN A 900 18.18 21.64 21.23
CA GLN A 900 19.10 21.75 20.09
C GLN A 900 20.57 21.91 20.51
N SER A 901 20.79 22.31 21.77
CA SER A 901 22.12 22.43 22.35
C SER A 901 22.84 21.09 22.40
N THR A 902 24.17 21.11 22.35
CA THR A 902 24.99 19.90 22.54
C THR A 902 24.67 19.28 23.91
N PRO A 903 24.29 18.00 23.99
CA PRO A 903 23.89 17.39 25.25
C PRO A 903 25.07 17.25 26.19
N VAL A 904 24.79 17.27 27.48
CA VAL A 904 25.75 16.81 28.48
C VAL A 904 25.91 15.29 28.35
N PRO A 905 27.14 14.76 28.20
CA PRO A 905 27.36 13.32 28.05
C PRO A 905 26.91 12.53 29.28
N VAL A 906 26.00 11.57 29.07
CA VAL A 906 25.61 10.56 30.05
C VAL A 906 26.68 9.47 30.09
N THR A 907 27.21 9.17 31.27
CA THR A 907 28.23 8.12 31.48
C THR A 907 27.61 6.80 31.90
N SER A 908 26.49 6.83 32.63
CA SER A 908 25.74 5.61 32.98
C SER A 908 24.28 5.93 33.30
N VAL A 909 23.42 4.91 33.12
CA VAL A 909 22.05 4.90 33.64
C VAL A 909 21.85 3.56 34.32
N ARG A 910 21.39 3.56 35.57
CA ARG A 910 21.08 2.34 36.32
C ARG A 910 19.71 2.44 36.98
N VAL A 911 19.10 1.27 37.22
CA VAL A 911 17.88 1.15 38.01
C VAL A 911 18.23 1.06 39.49
N ASP A 912 17.47 1.76 40.33
CA ASP A 912 17.58 1.74 41.78
C ASP A 912 16.17 1.77 42.41
N GLY A 913 15.60 0.58 42.62
CA GLY A 913 14.19 0.41 42.93
C GLY A 913 13.31 1.01 41.83
N ASN A 914 12.40 1.91 42.19
CA ASN A 914 11.53 2.63 41.25
C ASN A 914 12.16 3.92 40.70
N ALA A 915 13.49 4.04 40.74
CA ALA A 915 14.20 5.21 40.24
C ALA A 915 15.18 4.85 39.12
N LEU A 916 15.39 5.81 38.23
CA LEU A 916 16.54 5.83 37.32
C LEU A 916 17.61 6.76 37.92
N VAL A 917 18.82 6.25 38.10
CA VAL A 917 19.98 7.06 38.48
C VAL A 917 20.79 7.30 37.21
N VAL A 918 20.89 8.56 36.82
CA VAL A 918 21.58 9.01 35.61
C VAL A 918 22.84 9.73 36.06
N THR A 919 24.00 9.28 35.59
CA THR A 919 25.29 9.89 35.92
C THR A 919 25.87 10.51 34.65
N ALA A 920 26.50 11.68 34.80
CA ALA A 920 27.15 12.40 33.72
C ALA A 920 28.63 12.65 34.02
N ALA A 921 29.37 13.07 32.99
CA ALA A 921 30.79 13.42 33.12
C ALA A 921 31.05 14.76 33.86
N GLN A 922 30.01 15.57 34.05
CA GLN A 922 30.07 16.91 34.62
C GLN A 922 28.92 17.17 35.59
N ASP A 923 29.00 18.28 36.33
CA ASP A 923 27.94 18.76 37.22
C ASP A 923 26.65 19.06 36.41
N LEU A 924 25.53 18.58 36.95
CA LEU A 924 24.19 18.69 36.39
C LEU A 924 23.38 19.84 36.99
N THR A 925 23.96 20.65 37.89
CA THR A 925 23.30 21.84 38.44
C THR A 925 22.78 22.74 37.32
N ALA A 926 21.52 23.17 37.45
CA ALA A 926 20.77 23.95 36.47
C ALA A 926 20.53 23.29 35.08
N CYS A 927 21.01 22.07 34.85
CA CYS A 927 20.67 21.28 33.66
C CYS A 927 19.20 20.84 33.72
N ARG A 928 18.66 20.37 32.59
CA ARG A 928 17.35 19.71 32.52
C ARG A 928 17.49 18.33 31.91
N ILE A 929 16.59 17.43 32.25
CA ILE A 929 16.58 16.07 31.71
C ILE A 929 15.29 15.88 30.96
N ILE A 930 15.41 15.41 29.71
CA ILE A 930 14.28 14.99 28.89
C ILE A 930 14.44 13.53 28.51
N TYR A 931 13.34 12.78 28.60
CA TYR A 931 13.27 11.37 28.23
C TYR A 931 12.07 11.15 27.31
N PRO A 932 12.17 10.25 26.32
CA PRO A 932 13.37 9.49 25.97
C PRO A 932 14.32 10.28 25.07
N TRP A 933 15.59 9.86 25.00
CA TRP A 933 16.55 10.43 24.07
C TRP A 933 16.19 10.07 22.62
N GLY A 934 15.85 11.08 21.82
CA GLY A 934 15.69 10.94 20.38
C GLY A 934 14.65 9.90 19.96
N ALA A 935 14.89 9.25 18.83
CA ALA A 935 14.17 8.05 18.45
C ALA A 935 14.67 6.88 19.34
N VAL A 936 13.82 6.39 20.23
CA VAL A 936 14.22 5.35 21.21
C VAL A 936 14.71 4.11 20.47
N PRO A 937 15.97 3.66 20.66
CA PRO A 937 16.45 2.44 20.05
C PRO A 937 15.87 1.22 20.79
N ASN A 938 15.38 0.25 20.04
CA ASN A 938 14.81 -1.00 20.57
C ASN A 938 13.81 -0.76 21.74
N PRO A 939 12.75 0.03 21.54
CA PRO A 939 11.84 0.43 22.61
C PRO A 939 10.98 -0.73 23.15
N ARG A 940 10.87 -1.80 22.36
CA ARG A 940 10.20 -3.05 22.72
C ARG A 940 11.11 -4.05 23.44
N GLY A 941 12.41 -3.77 23.47
CA GLY A 941 13.36 -4.50 24.30
C GLY A 941 13.26 -4.12 25.77
N ASP A 942 14.24 -4.55 26.56
CA ASP A 942 14.28 -4.29 27.99
C ASP A 942 14.95 -2.93 28.32
N SER A 943 14.47 -1.86 27.68
CA SER A 943 15.07 -0.51 27.75
C SER A 943 14.14 0.58 28.27
N ILE A 944 12.86 0.29 28.43
CA ILE A 944 11.83 1.26 28.82
C ILE A 944 11.14 0.83 30.10
N VAL A 945 10.77 1.82 30.92
CA VAL A 945 9.94 1.60 32.11
C VAL A 945 8.48 1.49 31.69
N TYR A 946 7.80 0.42 32.10
CA TYR A 946 6.39 0.19 31.83
C TYR A 946 5.57 0.15 33.12
N ASP A 947 4.31 0.57 33.06
CA ASP A 947 3.29 0.21 34.05
C ASP A 947 2.56 -1.04 33.58
N MET A 948 2.88 -2.17 34.21
CA MET A 948 2.33 -3.50 33.91
C MET A 948 0.92 -3.68 34.48
N ALA A 949 0.36 -2.70 35.20
CA ALA A 949 -1.04 -2.78 35.62
C ALA A 949 -2.01 -2.72 34.42
N ASP A 950 -1.52 -2.25 33.27
CA ASP A 950 -2.31 -1.94 32.07
C ASP A 950 -1.77 -2.64 30.78
N VAL A 951 -1.61 -3.97 30.79
CA VAL A 951 -1.13 -4.81 29.63
C VAL A 951 -2.14 -4.99 28.47
N HIS A 952 -2.27 -4.02 27.56
CA HIS A 952 -3.29 -4.07 26.50
C HIS A 952 -2.88 -4.92 25.27
N VAL A 953 -3.73 -5.87 24.82
CA VAL A 953 -3.60 -6.61 23.54
C VAL A 953 -2.16 -7.05 23.24
N LYS A 954 -1.56 -7.76 24.21
CA LYS A 954 -0.18 -8.30 24.13
C LYS A 954 0.95 -7.26 24.19
N MET A 955 0.65 -5.99 24.44
CA MET A 955 1.65 -4.95 24.71
C MET A 955 2.01 -4.91 26.21
N PRO A 956 3.29 -4.71 26.56
CA PRO A 956 3.80 -4.79 27.94
C PRO A 956 3.25 -3.73 28.91
N GLY A 957 2.34 -2.85 28.51
CA GLY A 957 1.74 -1.85 29.41
C GLY A 957 1.69 -0.45 28.81
N LEU A 958 1.63 0.54 29.71
CA LEU A 958 1.82 1.95 29.37
C LEU A 958 3.27 2.35 29.66
N PRO A 959 4.01 2.91 28.70
CA PRO A 959 5.41 3.26 28.90
C PRO A 959 5.55 4.60 29.64
N LEU A 960 6.74 4.86 30.21
CA LEU A 960 7.08 6.10 30.93
C LEU A 960 6.76 7.34 30.11
N ARG A 961 5.93 8.23 30.65
CA ARG A 961 5.59 9.47 29.97
C ARG A 961 6.86 10.28 29.69
N THR A 962 6.94 10.79 28.48
CA THR A 962 7.87 11.81 28.05
C THR A 962 7.77 12.97 29.05
N PHE A 963 8.90 13.39 29.58
CA PHE A 963 8.98 14.45 30.57
C PHE A 963 10.17 15.35 30.30
N ILE A 964 10.11 16.58 30.82
CA ILE A 964 11.26 17.46 30.97
C ILE A 964 11.30 17.94 32.42
N THR A 965 12.44 17.83 33.09
CA THR A 965 12.57 18.33 34.46
C THR A 965 12.62 19.86 34.49
N ALA A 966 12.26 20.43 35.64
CA ALA A 966 12.74 21.77 35.98
C ALA A 966 14.29 21.80 35.97
N PRO A 967 14.92 22.99 35.91
CA PRO A 967 16.35 23.12 36.18
C PRO A 967 16.70 22.43 37.51
N LEU A 968 17.68 21.52 37.47
CA LEU A 968 18.10 20.75 38.63
C LEU A 968 18.74 21.66 39.68
N SER A 969 18.41 21.43 40.96
CA SER A 969 18.84 22.23 42.11
C SER A 969 19.26 21.38 43.29
#